data_AF-A0A8H7EV74-F1
#
_entry.id   AF-A0A8H7EV74-F1
#
_cell.length_a   1.000
_cell.length_b   1.000
_cell.length_c   1.000
_cell.angle_alpha   90.00
_cell.angle_beta   90.00
_cell.angle_gamma   90.00
#
_symmetry.space_group_name_H-M   'P 1'
#
loop_
_entity.id
_entity.type
_entity.pdbx_description
1 polymer ?
#
loop_
_entity_poly.entity_id
_entity_poly.type
_entity_poly.pdbx_seq_one_letter_code
_entity_poly.pdbx_strand_id
1 'polypeptide(L)'
;MSVLPQLQQSDILQAIQLITQAYNPSPQTTDPQHLKLLQQELFEIQKRPEAWGLIIPLLEHPDQNVQFFGAHTAQVKIVRDWDYIPREHVEAFRDLFIQLAAHSVAARRSKIVLRKLFVALTSLALKLVPGHPTRWSDWIMACVTMFSGHGASTEQIHDFLAIVAEEIPNADLLAQSKAQMSQSLSDAVPMVVQAITSSIQPTVPANQIQSALRCLQAWMTIFPTSDLTPLIPMLISLLNPTHEDVFISASDALQEILSKSALSDGSGTRSLTEPLLFWLDRVGTSIVRDVVSSGDISPVARSTCKLIVALGDHSTFYLAQNVASRVATSIIVPPALQVELPSSPINGNHQQPQVGQRAQIAKSHLVHTFLRLILAFTGHPGYFGVDEEESEMTLGFWYLFQEALWGTEYHDGKDVAGDGITSVDDHEDSIGVNNDAIMDTREKEQVRVAKEVYIELVQVLRKKVTFPPPSSGWGKDQVDKFQVYRRDVGDTLINAYYVLREDMLGYYVNDLVERLNAKREEDGWQDIEASLHCIMSIQEAIDLTESTPHLPRLFGPEILGRLPQTGQPRVRRTMLGVIGAYSSWFANLPNSSAPVSGAATPVRTPTATPAVSPFFADSLQVPSPQPQQTSRAQALLLAALSYVVSALPNPALCLQAGVALRNLCDSNRKALAPHISAFGELHSGLGSVPDSEKGKVLQSIASVVQALPPEQAIPPLEVIVSPIVQKLNEALHSSASLPDDARAVAILQLEILSGVAKGLTHTSEGLLDGELEPAELEKINVARQDGRMVKLRESIFDVVRSVVEIWSTDVGIGLALSDLFKSITSLPTDITLISLPAGPLLELVCMAIQRQLTAAWITLATILIAQLNPPLFALTLKPGPKPEAEAVVRSALPVLLGAGLSVMGVAGAMERNPDIVQEFFGCMDRVAQDFTGQFYLLPEGGLDTLMQCAITALSLQERYSLVAASNFISTLIHRSALTDELMPHKCALVARHGRALMRAVLQGFAGIAPRSVVPNLIEVLGTLMSRAGTSVETNDSGTASEWMKETLYSPDFIQSKASVEDKEKFVKGIVGSRSLRRTRDAANQFTLVARGLEGSNFGYASVTM
;
A
#
# COMPACT_ATOMS: atom_id res chain seq x y z
N MET A 1 -53.15 -14.66 -21.86
CA MET A 1 -52.84 -15.26 -20.55
C MET A 1 -51.78 -14.39 -19.90
N SER A 2 -51.98 -13.91 -18.67
CA SER A 2 -50.97 -13.04 -18.03
C SER A 2 -49.72 -13.86 -17.72
N VAL A 3 -48.56 -13.38 -18.18
CA VAL A 3 -47.26 -14.03 -17.98
C VAL A 3 -46.83 -13.96 -16.50
N LEU A 4 -47.38 -13.01 -15.74
CA LEU A 4 -47.17 -12.85 -14.31
C LEU A 4 -48.31 -13.48 -13.50
N PRO A 5 -48.02 -13.99 -12.27
CA PRO A 5 -49.05 -14.52 -11.38
C PRO A 5 -50.01 -13.42 -10.94
N GLN A 6 -51.31 -13.75 -10.87
CA GLN A 6 -52.32 -12.84 -10.34
C GLN A 6 -52.38 -12.99 -8.81
N LEU A 7 -52.29 -11.87 -8.10
CA LEU A 7 -52.35 -11.82 -6.63
C LEU A 7 -53.71 -11.30 -6.16
N GLN A 8 -54.09 -11.66 -4.94
CA GLN A 8 -55.28 -11.06 -4.32
C GLN A 8 -55.00 -9.60 -3.94
N GLN A 9 -56.03 -8.76 -4.01
CA GLN A 9 -55.90 -7.33 -3.69
C GLN A 9 -55.43 -7.08 -2.25
N SER A 10 -55.76 -7.98 -1.32
CA SER A 10 -55.29 -7.93 0.08
C SER A 10 -53.77 -8.00 0.18
N ASP A 11 -53.14 -8.87 -0.61
CA ASP A 11 -51.71 -9.14 -0.54
C ASP A 11 -50.90 -7.98 -1.11
N ILE A 12 -51.43 -7.36 -2.17
CA ILE A 12 -50.87 -6.14 -2.78
C ILE A 12 -50.93 -4.98 -1.79
N LEU A 13 -52.08 -4.78 -1.12
CA LEU A 13 -52.23 -3.71 -0.13
C LEU A 13 -51.32 -3.90 1.08
N GLN A 14 -51.16 -5.14 1.55
CA GLN A 14 -50.23 -5.45 2.65
C GLN A 14 -48.78 -5.13 2.27
N ALA A 15 -48.35 -5.51 1.06
CA ALA A 15 -47.01 -5.17 0.58
C ALA A 15 -46.80 -3.65 0.49
N ILE A 16 -47.78 -2.90 -0.03
CA ILE A 16 -47.73 -1.42 -0.10
C ILE A 16 -47.60 -0.79 1.29
N GLN A 17 -48.35 -1.30 2.28
CA GLN A 17 -48.27 -0.80 3.66
C GLN A 17 -46.89 -1.02 4.27
N LEU A 18 -46.31 -2.22 4.10
CA LEU A 18 -44.96 -2.52 4.59
C LEU A 18 -43.89 -1.65 3.94
N ILE A 19 -43.98 -1.42 2.62
CA ILE A 19 -43.06 -0.54 1.90
C ILE A 19 -43.19 0.90 2.42
N THR A 20 -44.41 1.40 2.57
CA THR A 20 -44.65 2.78 3.04
C THR A 20 -44.09 2.99 4.44
N GLN A 21 -44.26 2.02 5.34
CA GLN A 21 -43.72 2.06 6.70
C GLN A 21 -42.18 2.02 6.74
N ALA A 22 -41.55 1.26 5.85
CA ALA A 22 -40.09 1.15 5.79
C ALA A 22 -39.41 2.40 5.21
N TYR A 23 -40.03 3.05 4.22
CA TYR A 23 -39.44 4.21 3.52
C TYR A 23 -39.84 5.56 4.12
N ASN A 24 -40.94 5.64 4.89
CA ASN A 24 -41.39 6.84 5.60
C ASN A 24 -41.53 6.58 7.12
N PRO A 25 -40.44 6.33 7.86
CA PRO A 25 -40.51 6.11 9.29
C PRO A 25 -40.95 7.38 10.02
N SER A 26 -41.93 7.27 10.93
CA SER A 26 -42.31 8.39 11.79
C SER A 26 -41.21 8.64 12.83
N PRO A 27 -40.63 9.85 12.92
CA PRO A 27 -39.46 10.13 13.77
C PRO A 27 -39.73 9.95 15.28
N GLN A 28 -40.99 9.80 15.68
CA GLN A 28 -41.39 9.62 17.08
C GLN A 28 -41.57 8.15 17.51
N THR A 29 -41.56 7.17 16.59
CA THR A 29 -41.92 5.78 16.91
C THR A 29 -41.00 4.70 16.33
N THR A 30 -39.95 5.04 15.59
CA THR A 30 -39.16 4.03 14.86
C THR A 30 -37.81 3.71 15.53
N ASP A 31 -37.76 2.60 16.26
CA ASP A 31 -36.53 1.96 16.73
C ASP A 31 -35.70 1.43 15.54
N PRO A 32 -34.37 1.67 15.48
CA PRO A 32 -33.48 1.06 14.49
C PRO A 32 -33.63 -0.46 14.33
N GLN A 33 -33.97 -1.19 15.40
CA GLN A 33 -34.24 -2.63 15.34
C GLN A 33 -35.52 -2.94 14.55
N HIS A 34 -36.56 -2.11 14.69
CA HIS A 34 -37.82 -2.28 13.98
C HIS A 34 -37.67 -2.02 12.48
N LEU A 35 -36.87 -1.01 12.08
CA LEU A 35 -36.53 -0.79 10.66
C LEU A 35 -35.81 -1.97 10.04
N LYS A 36 -34.88 -2.58 10.78
CA LYS A 36 -34.16 -3.77 10.33
C LYS A 36 -35.11 -4.96 10.10
N LEU A 37 -36.10 -5.14 10.98
CA LEU A 37 -37.14 -6.17 10.83
C LEU A 37 -38.01 -5.91 9.59
N LEU A 38 -38.47 -4.68 9.39
CA LEU A 38 -39.26 -4.31 8.20
C LEU A 38 -38.47 -4.53 6.90
N GLN A 39 -37.19 -4.15 6.87
CA GLN A 39 -36.32 -4.42 5.71
C GLN A 39 -36.12 -5.93 5.47
N GLN A 40 -35.99 -6.72 6.54
CA GLN A 40 -35.88 -8.18 6.45
C GLN A 40 -37.18 -8.79 5.91
N GLU A 41 -38.35 -8.33 6.34
CA GLU A 41 -39.64 -8.79 5.82
C GLU A 41 -39.81 -8.44 4.34
N LEU A 42 -39.44 -7.22 3.92
CA LEU A 42 -39.46 -6.83 2.51
C LEU A 42 -38.53 -7.72 1.66
N PHE A 43 -37.37 -8.08 2.19
CA PHE A 43 -36.45 -9.01 1.53
C PHE A 43 -37.03 -10.43 1.40
N GLU A 44 -37.71 -10.91 2.44
CA GLU A 44 -38.42 -12.20 2.38
C GLU A 44 -39.60 -12.18 1.40
N ILE A 45 -40.34 -11.07 1.29
CA ILE A 45 -41.37 -10.91 0.25
C ILE A 45 -40.74 -11.02 -1.15
N GLN A 46 -39.61 -10.37 -1.40
CA GLN A 46 -38.89 -10.48 -2.67
C GLN A 46 -38.38 -11.89 -2.95
N LYS A 47 -38.21 -12.77 -1.96
CA LYS A 47 -37.87 -14.19 -2.15
C LYS A 47 -38.99 -15.02 -2.73
N ARG A 48 -40.23 -14.74 -2.35
CA ARG A 48 -41.41 -15.54 -2.68
C ARG A 48 -41.77 -15.51 -4.17
N PRO A 49 -42.12 -16.64 -4.83
CA PRO A 49 -42.43 -16.67 -6.26
C PRO A 49 -43.58 -15.72 -6.65
N GLU A 50 -44.52 -15.48 -5.75
CA GLU A 50 -45.65 -14.56 -5.90
C GLU A 50 -45.22 -13.11 -6.20
N ALA A 51 -44.03 -12.70 -5.76
CA ALA A 51 -43.57 -11.32 -5.92
C ALA A 51 -43.38 -10.88 -7.39
N TRP A 52 -43.35 -11.80 -8.35
CA TRP A 52 -43.49 -11.45 -9.78
C TRP A 52 -44.80 -10.69 -10.07
N GLY A 53 -45.89 -11.06 -9.39
CA GLY A 53 -47.21 -10.43 -9.53
C GLY A 53 -47.33 -9.06 -8.85
N LEU A 54 -46.37 -8.69 -8.00
CA LEU A 54 -46.34 -7.37 -7.33
C LEU A 54 -45.79 -6.27 -8.24
N ILE A 55 -45.04 -6.60 -9.30
CA ILE A 55 -44.28 -5.60 -10.09
C ILE A 55 -45.20 -4.55 -10.73
N ILE A 56 -46.25 -4.98 -11.44
CA ILE A 56 -47.15 -4.06 -12.15
C ILE A 56 -47.97 -3.20 -11.16
N PRO A 57 -48.67 -3.78 -10.16
CA PRO A 57 -49.44 -2.99 -9.20
C PRO A 57 -48.60 -1.95 -8.44
N LEU A 58 -47.34 -2.30 -8.10
CA LEU A 58 -46.45 -1.37 -7.40
C LEU A 58 -45.96 -0.22 -8.32
N LEU A 59 -45.71 -0.49 -9.61
CA LEU A 59 -45.32 0.53 -10.59
C LEU A 59 -46.47 1.48 -10.95
N GLU A 60 -47.73 1.04 -10.84
CA GLU A 60 -48.93 1.85 -11.07
C GLU A 60 -49.34 2.70 -9.86
N HIS A 61 -48.77 2.43 -8.68
CA HIS A 61 -49.07 3.18 -7.47
C HIS A 61 -48.57 4.65 -7.57
N PRO A 62 -49.27 5.64 -6.98
CA PRO A 62 -48.87 7.05 -7.05
C PRO A 62 -47.59 7.40 -6.26
N ASP A 63 -47.27 6.64 -5.22
CA ASP A 63 -46.08 6.89 -4.38
C ASP A 63 -44.77 6.43 -5.07
N GLN A 64 -43.80 7.33 -5.19
CA GLN A 64 -42.49 7.08 -5.81
C GLN A 64 -41.67 5.99 -5.12
N ASN A 65 -41.74 5.86 -3.80
CA ASN A 65 -41.00 4.83 -3.06
C ASN A 65 -41.57 3.44 -3.35
N VAL A 66 -42.89 3.35 -3.47
CA VAL A 66 -43.60 2.12 -3.85
C VAL A 66 -43.26 1.73 -5.29
N GLN A 67 -43.26 2.70 -6.21
CA GLN A 67 -42.81 2.49 -7.59
C GLN A 67 -41.37 1.99 -7.67
N PHE A 68 -40.46 2.58 -6.88
CA PHE A 68 -39.05 2.17 -6.85
C PHE A 68 -38.90 0.73 -6.34
N PHE A 69 -39.64 0.36 -5.28
CA PHE A 69 -39.63 -1.02 -4.79
C PHE A 69 -40.17 -2.01 -5.82
N GLY A 70 -41.19 -1.63 -6.60
CA GLY A 70 -41.67 -2.42 -7.75
C GLY A 70 -40.59 -2.65 -8.80
N ALA A 71 -39.89 -1.59 -9.21
CA ALA A 71 -38.77 -1.68 -10.16
C ALA A 71 -37.59 -2.50 -9.60
N HIS A 72 -37.28 -2.37 -8.31
CA HIS A 72 -36.23 -3.13 -7.66
C HIS A 72 -36.58 -4.61 -7.56
N THR A 73 -37.82 -4.94 -7.21
CA THR A 73 -38.32 -6.31 -7.16
C THR A 73 -38.20 -6.99 -8.52
N ALA A 74 -38.52 -6.27 -9.60
CA ALA A 74 -38.28 -6.71 -10.97
C ALA A 74 -36.82 -7.15 -11.21
N GLN A 75 -35.84 -6.30 -10.86
CA GLN A 75 -34.42 -6.64 -11.01
C GLN A 75 -34.02 -7.87 -10.19
N VAL A 76 -34.35 -7.89 -8.88
CA VAL A 76 -33.97 -8.98 -7.96
C VAL A 76 -34.50 -10.31 -8.47
N LYS A 77 -35.74 -10.31 -8.95
CA LYS A 77 -36.39 -11.49 -9.50
C LYS A 77 -35.75 -12.00 -10.78
N ILE A 78 -35.39 -11.11 -11.70
CA ILE A 78 -34.65 -11.47 -12.92
C ILE A 78 -33.29 -12.08 -12.60
N VAL A 79 -32.56 -11.53 -11.62
CA VAL A 79 -31.22 -12.01 -11.30
C VAL A 79 -31.27 -13.39 -10.63
N ARG A 80 -32.16 -13.57 -9.63
CA ARG A 80 -32.17 -14.74 -8.76
C ARG A 80 -33.08 -15.88 -9.24
N ASP A 81 -34.27 -15.55 -9.75
CA ASP A 81 -35.34 -16.52 -9.98
C ASP A 81 -35.56 -16.82 -11.47
N TRP A 82 -34.59 -16.48 -12.33
CA TRP A 82 -34.69 -16.64 -13.78
C TRP A 82 -35.01 -18.08 -14.20
N ASP A 83 -34.38 -19.06 -13.57
CA ASP A 83 -34.47 -20.48 -13.96
C ASP A 83 -35.86 -21.08 -13.73
N TYR A 84 -36.73 -20.40 -12.97
CA TYR A 84 -38.10 -20.81 -12.73
C TYR A 84 -39.08 -20.39 -13.84
N ILE A 85 -38.64 -19.57 -14.80
CA ILE A 85 -39.48 -19.11 -15.91
C ILE A 85 -39.48 -20.17 -17.02
N PRO A 86 -40.66 -20.70 -17.43
CA PRO A 86 -40.74 -21.65 -18.54
C PRO A 86 -40.19 -21.06 -19.84
N ARG A 87 -39.40 -21.85 -20.59
CA ARG A 87 -38.72 -21.40 -21.82
C ARG A 87 -39.64 -20.81 -22.88
N GLU A 88 -40.89 -21.28 -22.91
CA GLU A 88 -41.98 -20.85 -23.80
C GLU A 88 -42.53 -19.44 -23.51
N HIS A 89 -42.36 -18.95 -22.28
CA HIS A 89 -42.84 -17.62 -21.86
C HIS A 89 -41.78 -16.53 -21.91
N VAL A 90 -40.52 -16.90 -22.19
CA VAL A 90 -39.37 -16.01 -22.14
C VAL A 90 -39.48 -14.79 -23.08
N GLU A 91 -39.96 -14.97 -24.31
CA GLU A 91 -40.12 -13.85 -25.25
C GLU A 91 -41.27 -12.92 -24.87
N ALA A 92 -42.39 -13.48 -24.40
CA ALA A 92 -43.49 -12.68 -23.85
C ALA A 92 -43.06 -11.91 -22.59
N PHE A 93 -42.15 -12.49 -21.79
CA PHE A 93 -41.55 -11.85 -20.62
C PHE A 93 -40.64 -10.68 -21.01
N ARG A 94 -39.79 -10.88 -22.03
CA ARG A 94 -38.98 -9.80 -22.63
C ARG A 94 -39.86 -8.63 -23.07
N ASP A 95 -40.88 -8.89 -23.88
CA ASP A 95 -41.72 -7.85 -24.46
C ASP A 95 -42.50 -7.10 -23.37
N LEU A 96 -42.95 -7.79 -22.32
CA LEU A 96 -43.60 -7.18 -21.16
C LEU A 96 -42.68 -6.17 -20.47
N PHE A 97 -41.43 -6.52 -20.19
CA PHE A 97 -40.51 -5.62 -19.47
C PHE A 97 -40.11 -4.39 -20.31
N ILE A 98 -39.95 -4.56 -21.63
CA ILE A 98 -39.73 -3.43 -22.55
C ILE A 98 -40.94 -2.48 -22.51
N GLN A 99 -42.16 -3.04 -22.56
CA GLN A 99 -43.40 -2.25 -22.48
C GLN A 99 -43.55 -1.54 -21.12
N LEU A 100 -43.21 -2.19 -20.01
CA LEU A 100 -43.26 -1.58 -18.68
C LEU A 100 -42.32 -0.38 -18.56
N ALA A 101 -41.10 -0.49 -19.11
CA ALA A 101 -40.17 0.63 -19.15
C ALA A 101 -40.66 1.75 -20.09
N ALA A 102 -41.12 1.42 -21.31
CA ALA A 102 -41.65 2.40 -22.26
C ALA A 102 -42.89 3.14 -21.73
N HIS A 103 -43.80 2.41 -21.08
CA HIS A 103 -44.97 3.01 -20.42
C HIS A 103 -44.55 3.91 -19.24
N SER A 104 -43.52 3.53 -18.48
CA SER A 104 -42.97 4.38 -17.41
C SER A 104 -42.40 5.70 -17.93
N VAL A 105 -41.78 5.66 -19.11
CA VAL A 105 -41.32 6.86 -19.82
C VAL A 105 -42.50 7.73 -20.23
N ALA A 106 -43.51 7.16 -20.90
CA ALA A 106 -44.71 7.88 -21.32
C ALA A 106 -45.47 8.51 -20.14
N ALA A 107 -45.53 7.80 -19.01
CA ALA A 107 -46.15 8.26 -17.77
C ALA A 107 -45.32 9.29 -16.99
N ARG A 108 -44.13 9.68 -17.48
CA ARG A 108 -43.21 10.63 -16.85
C ARG A 108 -42.89 10.29 -15.39
N ARG A 109 -42.66 9.00 -15.11
CA ARG A 109 -42.23 8.52 -13.78
C ARG A 109 -40.86 9.12 -13.42
N SER A 110 -40.55 9.13 -12.12
CA SER A 110 -39.30 9.73 -11.61
C SER A 110 -38.03 9.10 -12.19
N LYS A 111 -36.95 9.89 -12.27
CA LYS A 111 -35.63 9.44 -12.77
C LYS A 111 -35.09 8.21 -12.02
N ILE A 112 -35.28 8.14 -10.70
CA ILE A 112 -34.81 7.02 -9.87
C ILE A 112 -35.53 5.71 -10.23
N VAL A 113 -36.84 5.76 -10.48
CA VAL A 113 -37.64 4.60 -10.90
C VAL A 113 -37.22 4.14 -12.30
N LEU A 114 -37.07 5.07 -13.24
CA LEU A 114 -36.65 4.77 -14.61
C LEU A 114 -35.26 4.14 -14.67
N ARG A 115 -34.27 4.70 -13.96
CA ARG A 115 -32.93 4.10 -13.86
C ARG A 115 -32.99 2.67 -13.33
N LYS A 116 -33.82 2.40 -12.32
CA LYS A 116 -33.96 1.04 -11.76
C LYS A 116 -34.59 0.06 -12.74
N LEU A 117 -35.57 0.50 -13.53
CA LEU A 117 -36.17 -0.31 -14.60
C LEU A 117 -35.18 -0.58 -15.75
N PHE A 118 -34.35 0.40 -16.10
CA PHE A 118 -33.27 0.22 -17.08
C PHE A 118 -32.21 -0.80 -16.63
N VAL A 119 -31.85 -0.80 -15.34
CA VAL A 119 -31.00 -1.84 -14.74
C VAL A 119 -31.68 -3.21 -14.79
N ALA A 120 -32.98 -3.29 -14.47
CA ALA A 120 -33.74 -4.54 -14.58
C ALA A 120 -33.77 -5.09 -16.01
N LEU A 121 -33.97 -4.22 -17.01
CA LEU A 121 -33.91 -4.58 -18.42
C LEU A 121 -32.52 -5.07 -18.85
N THR A 122 -31.47 -4.41 -18.38
CA THR A 122 -30.09 -4.84 -18.64
C THR A 122 -29.80 -6.19 -18.00
N SER A 123 -30.28 -6.42 -16.77
CA SER A 123 -30.23 -7.72 -16.09
C SER A 123 -30.96 -8.81 -16.88
N LEU A 124 -32.06 -8.47 -17.55
CA LEU A 124 -32.80 -9.40 -18.42
C LEU A 124 -32.02 -9.71 -19.70
N ALA A 125 -31.39 -8.70 -20.31
CA ALA A 125 -30.53 -8.89 -21.48
C ALA A 125 -29.36 -9.85 -21.16
N LEU A 126 -28.74 -9.73 -19.98
CA LEU A 126 -27.69 -10.64 -19.51
C LEU A 126 -28.14 -12.11 -19.42
N LYS A 127 -29.44 -12.38 -19.35
CA LYS A 127 -30.00 -13.75 -19.37
C LYS A 127 -30.39 -14.25 -20.76
N LEU A 128 -30.69 -13.33 -21.70
CA LEU A 128 -31.31 -13.66 -22.99
C LEU A 128 -30.38 -13.55 -24.19
N VAL A 129 -29.40 -12.68 -24.11
CA VAL A 129 -28.41 -12.49 -25.17
C VAL A 129 -27.43 -13.67 -25.19
N PRO A 130 -26.92 -14.18 -24.05
CA PRO A 130 -26.03 -15.33 -24.06
C PRO A 130 -26.74 -16.62 -24.48
N GLY A 131 -26.43 -17.12 -25.68
CA GLY A 131 -27.05 -18.33 -26.21
C GLY A 131 -26.79 -18.52 -27.71
N HIS A 132 -26.91 -19.77 -28.17
CA HIS A 132 -26.83 -20.14 -29.59
C HIS A 132 -28.10 -20.92 -30.00
N PRO A 133 -29.02 -20.32 -30.79
CA PRO A 133 -29.03 -18.92 -31.24
C PRO A 133 -29.37 -17.94 -30.10
N THR A 134 -28.96 -16.67 -30.25
CA THR A 134 -29.36 -15.61 -29.30
C THR A 134 -30.87 -15.38 -29.36
N ARG A 135 -31.50 -15.11 -28.20
CA ARG A 135 -32.95 -14.89 -28.11
C ARG A 135 -33.34 -13.40 -28.12
N TRP A 136 -32.35 -12.51 -28.15
CA TRP A 136 -32.56 -11.07 -28.18
C TRP A 136 -31.40 -10.33 -28.87
N SER A 137 -31.30 -10.48 -30.20
CA SER A 137 -30.37 -9.67 -31.00
C SER A 137 -30.77 -8.19 -30.98
N ASP A 138 -29.79 -7.30 -31.11
CA ASP A 138 -29.98 -5.84 -31.23
C ASP A 138 -30.83 -5.19 -30.13
N TRP A 139 -30.79 -5.78 -28.93
CA TRP A 139 -31.69 -5.41 -27.84
C TRP A 139 -31.57 -3.93 -27.41
N ILE A 140 -30.37 -3.35 -27.50
CA ILE A 140 -30.12 -1.94 -27.18
C ILE A 140 -30.91 -1.05 -28.15
N MET A 141 -30.81 -1.32 -29.46
CA MET A 141 -31.52 -0.57 -30.50
C MET A 141 -33.04 -0.73 -30.36
N ALA A 142 -33.50 -1.95 -30.08
CA ALA A 142 -34.92 -2.23 -29.86
C ALA A 142 -35.48 -1.42 -28.68
N CYS A 143 -34.77 -1.39 -27.55
CA CYS A 143 -35.16 -0.60 -26.38
C CYS A 143 -35.18 0.91 -26.68
N VAL A 144 -34.12 1.45 -27.28
CA VAL A 144 -34.03 2.88 -27.63
C VAL A 144 -35.16 3.30 -28.58
N THR A 145 -35.45 2.47 -29.59
CA THR A 145 -36.54 2.73 -30.54
C THR A 145 -37.89 2.75 -29.84
N MET A 146 -38.14 1.77 -28.95
CA MET A 146 -39.38 1.70 -28.18
C MET A 146 -39.56 2.89 -27.24
N PHE A 147 -38.51 3.30 -26.54
CA PHE A 147 -38.56 4.45 -25.63
C PHE A 147 -38.78 5.76 -26.41
N SER A 148 -38.06 5.95 -27.51
CA SER A 148 -38.22 7.14 -28.38
C SER A 148 -39.63 7.23 -28.96
N GLY A 149 -40.21 6.11 -29.39
CA GLY A 149 -41.60 6.06 -29.88
C GLY A 149 -42.65 6.41 -28.82
N HIS A 150 -42.31 6.31 -27.52
CA HIS A 150 -43.17 6.67 -26.39
C HIS A 150 -42.84 8.05 -25.80
N GLY A 151 -42.06 8.87 -26.52
CA GLY A 151 -41.76 10.24 -26.13
C GLY A 151 -40.63 10.38 -25.10
N ALA A 152 -39.68 9.44 -25.07
CA ALA A 152 -38.46 9.59 -24.27
C ALA A 152 -37.71 10.88 -24.63
N SER A 153 -37.30 11.62 -23.62
CA SER A 153 -36.34 12.71 -23.78
C SER A 153 -34.95 12.17 -24.11
N THR A 154 -34.11 13.00 -24.74
CA THR A 154 -32.70 12.68 -25.02
C THR A 154 -31.95 12.30 -23.74
N GLU A 155 -32.19 12.98 -22.63
CA GLU A 155 -31.62 12.66 -21.31
C GLU A 155 -31.95 11.22 -20.86
N GLN A 156 -33.19 10.78 -21.04
CA GLN A 156 -33.60 9.42 -20.64
C GLN A 156 -32.95 8.35 -21.52
N ILE A 157 -32.72 8.65 -22.80
CA ILE A 157 -32.01 7.76 -23.71
C ILE A 157 -30.53 7.64 -23.30
N HIS A 158 -29.86 8.76 -23.02
CA HIS A 158 -28.48 8.75 -22.52
C HIS A 158 -28.35 8.05 -21.16
N ASP A 159 -29.29 8.27 -20.23
CA ASP A 159 -29.31 7.56 -18.94
C ASP A 159 -29.43 6.04 -19.12
N PHE A 160 -30.27 5.57 -20.06
CA PHE A 160 -30.35 4.15 -20.41
C PHE A 160 -29.03 3.64 -20.97
N LEU A 161 -28.48 4.31 -21.98
CA LEU A 161 -27.23 3.91 -22.63
C LEU A 161 -26.06 3.88 -21.65
N ALA A 162 -25.96 4.84 -20.73
CA ALA A 162 -24.94 4.86 -19.69
C ALA A 162 -25.05 3.64 -18.77
N ILE A 163 -26.27 3.31 -18.30
CA ILE A 163 -26.51 2.13 -17.46
C ILE A 163 -26.10 0.83 -18.19
N VAL A 164 -26.41 0.72 -19.48
CA VAL A 164 -26.04 -0.46 -20.28
C VAL A 164 -24.52 -0.64 -20.32
N ALA A 165 -23.76 0.44 -20.55
CA ALA A 165 -22.30 0.39 -20.58
C ALA A 165 -21.66 0.17 -19.20
N GLU A 166 -22.29 0.63 -18.12
CA GLU A 166 -21.82 0.41 -16.74
C GLU A 166 -22.08 -1.02 -16.26
N GLU A 167 -23.25 -1.60 -16.55
CA GLU A 167 -23.67 -2.88 -15.97
C GLU A 167 -23.04 -4.10 -16.67
N ILE A 168 -22.86 -4.05 -18.00
CA ILE A 168 -22.39 -5.23 -18.77
C ILE A 168 -20.96 -5.64 -18.42
N PRO A 169 -19.95 -4.74 -18.39
CA PRO A 169 -18.59 -5.11 -18.05
C PRO A 169 -18.45 -5.66 -16.62
N ASN A 170 -19.33 -5.20 -15.72
CA ASN A 170 -19.39 -5.59 -14.31
C ASN A 170 -20.19 -6.88 -14.06
N ALA A 171 -20.89 -7.40 -15.07
CA ALA A 171 -21.67 -8.63 -14.95
C ALA A 171 -20.78 -9.88 -14.82
N ASP A 172 -21.13 -10.77 -13.90
CA ASP A 172 -20.44 -12.03 -13.68
C ASP A 172 -20.94 -13.11 -14.66
N LEU A 173 -20.39 -13.11 -15.88
CA LEU A 173 -20.78 -14.02 -16.97
C LEU A 173 -19.63 -14.91 -17.42
N LEU A 174 -19.94 -16.09 -17.99
CA LEU A 174 -18.99 -16.97 -18.68
C LEU A 174 -18.23 -16.21 -19.80
N ALA A 175 -16.98 -16.60 -20.10
CA ALA A 175 -16.14 -15.93 -21.11
C ALA A 175 -16.83 -15.77 -22.47
N GLN A 176 -17.47 -16.84 -22.95
CA GLN A 176 -18.20 -16.84 -24.22
C GLN A 176 -19.44 -15.94 -24.16
N SER A 177 -20.18 -15.97 -23.06
CA SER A 177 -21.35 -15.11 -22.81
C SER A 177 -20.97 -13.64 -22.71
N LYS A 178 -19.84 -13.34 -22.04
CA LYS A 178 -19.29 -11.99 -21.94
C LYS A 178 -18.86 -11.47 -23.29
N ALA A 179 -18.19 -12.28 -24.11
CA ALA A 179 -17.83 -11.92 -25.48
C ALA A 179 -19.07 -11.56 -26.33
N GLN A 180 -20.17 -12.31 -26.21
CA GLN A 180 -21.43 -11.98 -26.90
C GLN A 180 -22.05 -10.67 -26.42
N MET A 181 -22.02 -10.41 -25.11
CA MET A 181 -22.49 -9.13 -24.55
C MET A 181 -21.61 -7.95 -24.98
N SER A 182 -20.28 -8.12 -24.98
CA SER A 182 -19.34 -7.12 -25.48
C SER A 182 -19.52 -6.86 -26.97
N GLN A 183 -19.85 -7.89 -27.77
CA GLN A 183 -20.19 -7.71 -29.17
C GLN A 183 -21.46 -6.85 -29.33
N SER A 184 -22.49 -7.09 -28.51
CA SER A 184 -23.72 -6.29 -28.54
C SER A 184 -23.47 -4.81 -28.22
N LEU A 185 -22.52 -4.52 -27.32
CA LEU A 185 -22.06 -3.16 -27.05
C LEU A 185 -21.35 -2.56 -28.26
N SER A 186 -20.41 -3.30 -28.86
CA SER A 186 -19.69 -2.87 -30.07
C SER A 186 -20.64 -2.54 -31.22
N ASP A 187 -21.66 -3.36 -31.44
CA ASP A 187 -22.64 -3.17 -32.51
C ASP A 187 -23.50 -1.91 -32.30
N ALA A 188 -23.67 -1.48 -31.04
CA ALA A 188 -24.44 -0.28 -30.69
C ALA A 188 -23.62 1.03 -30.80
N VAL A 189 -22.28 0.98 -30.88
CA VAL A 189 -21.41 2.16 -30.88
C VAL A 189 -21.84 3.25 -31.86
N PRO A 190 -22.14 2.97 -33.16
CA PRO A 190 -22.51 4.02 -34.11
C PRO A 190 -23.75 4.81 -33.69
N MET A 191 -24.74 4.13 -33.09
CA MET A 191 -25.97 4.75 -32.59
C MET A 191 -25.67 5.68 -31.40
N VAL A 192 -24.81 5.23 -30.48
CA VAL A 192 -24.44 6.00 -29.29
C VAL A 192 -23.65 7.24 -29.68
N VAL A 193 -22.69 7.11 -30.60
CA VAL A 193 -21.92 8.24 -31.14
C VAL A 193 -22.83 9.28 -31.79
N GLN A 194 -23.83 8.84 -32.57
CA GLN A 194 -24.82 9.74 -33.17
C GLN A 194 -25.69 10.43 -32.10
N ALA A 195 -26.14 9.70 -31.08
CA ALA A 195 -26.93 10.24 -29.98
C ALA A 195 -26.16 11.28 -29.14
N ILE A 196 -24.86 11.07 -28.95
CA ILE A 196 -23.97 12.02 -28.27
C ILE A 196 -23.73 13.25 -29.16
N THR A 197 -23.32 13.05 -30.41
CA THR A 197 -22.98 14.14 -31.34
C THR A 197 -24.15 15.08 -31.62
N SER A 198 -25.37 14.55 -31.74
CA SER A 198 -26.59 15.36 -31.92
C SER A 198 -26.93 16.22 -30.70
N SER A 199 -26.44 15.84 -29.51
CA SER A 199 -26.70 16.53 -28.25
C SER A 199 -25.59 17.52 -27.88
N ILE A 200 -24.41 17.42 -28.48
CA ILE A 200 -23.30 18.36 -28.33
C ILE A 200 -23.39 19.42 -29.45
N GLN A 201 -24.42 20.27 -29.37
CA GLN A 201 -24.62 21.40 -30.27
C GLN A 201 -24.89 22.69 -29.48
N PRO A 202 -24.49 23.88 -29.98
CA PRO A 202 -24.65 25.15 -29.25
C PRO A 202 -26.11 25.51 -28.90
N THR A 203 -27.07 24.97 -29.64
CA THR A 203 -28.51 25.25 -29.48
C THR A 203 -29.20 24.36 -28.44
N VAL A 204 -28.49 23.38 -27.88
CA VAL A 204 -29.03 22.37 -26.96
C VAL A 204 -28.87 22.86 -25.50
N PRO A 205 -29.85 22.65 -24.61
CA PRO A 205 -29.76 23.08 -23.22
C PRO A 205 -28.68 22.30 -22.45
N ALA A 206 -28.08 22.97 -21.46
CA ALA A 206 -26.93 22.45 -20.70
C ALA A 206 -27.17 21.08 -20.06
N ASN A 207 -28.37 20.81 -19.54
CA ASN A 207 -28.71 19.52 -18.92
C ASN A 207 -28.63 18.34 -19.90
N GLN A 208 -29.01 18.54 -21.17
CA GLN A 208 -28.89 17.51 -22.19
C GLN A 208 -27.44 17.28 -22.62
N ILE A 209 -26.65 18.36 -22.70
CA ILE A 209 -25.20 18.25 -22.94
C ILE A 209 -24.54 17.45 -21.81
N GLN A 210 -24.85 17.75 -20.54
CA GLN A 210 -24.31 17.02 -19.40
C GLN A 210 -24.71 15.53 -19.42
N SER A 211 -25.94 15.20 -19.79
CA SER A 211 -26.38 13.81 -19.92
C SER A 211 -25.64 13.07 -21.04
N ALA A 212 -25.42 13.73 -22.18
CA ALA A 212 -24.62 13.20 -23.28
C ALA A 212 -23.16 12.95 -22.87
N LEU A 213 -22.55 13.86 -22.11
CA LEU A 213 -21.18 13.73 -21.61
C LEU A 213 -21.03 12.61 -20.59
N ARG A 214 -22.01 12.42 -19.68
CA ARG A 214 -22.02 11.24 -18.79
C ARG A 214 -22.17 9.94 -19.56
N CYS A 215 -22.99 9.94 -20.62
CA CYS A 215 -23.09 8.77 -21.50
C CYS A 215 -21.75 8.51 -22.21
N LEU A 216 -21.05 9.54 -22.69
CA LEU A 216 -19.71 9.39 -23.27
C LEU A 216 -18.72 8.76 -22.28
N GLN A 217 -18.70 9.23 -21.04
CA GLN A 217 -17.87 8.70 -19.96
C GLN A 217 -18.15 7.21 -19.69
N ALA A 218 -19.42 6.81 -19.57
CA ALA A 218 -19.79 5.42 -19.38
C ALA A 218 -19.33 4.49 -20.53
N TRP A 219 -19.24 5.01 -21.75
CA TRP A 219 -18.84 4.26 -22.94
C TRP A 219 -17.33 4.33 -23.26
N MET A 220 -16.53 5.00 -22.43
CA MET A 220 -15.13 5.35 -22.74
C MET A 220 -14.25 4.15 -23.08
N THR A 221 -14.41 3.04 -22.35
CA THR A 221 -13.61 1.82 -22.53
C THR A 221 -14.09 0.95 -23.69
N ILE A 222 -15.25 1.28 -24.28
CA ILE A 222 -15.90 0.52 -25.36
C ILE A 222 -15.63 1.18 -26.71
N PHE A 223 -15.54 2.51 -26.77
CA PHE A 223 -15.39 3.22 -28.03
C PHE A 223 -14.03 3.00 -28.70
N PRO A 224 -14.00 2.71 -30.02
CA PRO A 224 -12.77 2.65 -30.77
C PRO A 224 -12.23 4.06 -31.06
N THR A 225 -10.93 4.15 -31.34
CA THR A 225 -10.24 5.41 -31.61
C THR A 225 -10.84 6.21 -32.77
N SER A 226 -11.36 5.54 -33.80
CA SER A 226 -11.98 6.17 -34.97
C SER A 226 -13.22 6.99 -34.62
N ASP A 227 -13.98 6.55 -33.61
CA ASP A 227 -15.23 7.20 -33.19
C ASP A 227 -14.99 8.25 -32.10
N LEU A 228 -13.94 8.08 -31.28
CA LEU A 228 -13.55 9.07 -30.27
C LEU A 228 -12.89 10.32 -30.87
N THR A 229 -12.01 10.14 -31.86
CA THR A 229 -11.20 11.24 -32.42
C THR A 229 -12.04 12.42 -32.93
N PRO A 230 -13.17 12.22 -33.65
CA PRO A 230 -14.05 13.31 -34.09
C PRO A 230 -14.76 14.06 -32.96
N LEU A 231 -14.89 13.45 -31.76
CA LEU A 231 -15.55 14.09 -30.61
C LEU A 231 -14.64 15.11 -29.91
N ILE A 232 -13.32 14.93 -29.97
CA ILE A 232 -12.35 15.75 -29.24
C ILE A 232 -12.49 17.26 -29.55
N PRO A 233 -12.54 17.71 -30.81
CA PRO A 233 -12.70 19.14 -31.10
C PRO A 233 -14.01 19.72 -30.58
N MET A 234 -15.08 18.92 -30.55
CA MET A 234 -16.37 19.32 -29.99
C MET A 234 -16.28 19.50 -28.47
N LEU A 235 -15.62 18.57 -27.76
CA LEU A 235 -15.41 18.67 -26.33
C LEU A 235 -14.54 19.89 -25.95
N ILE A 236 -13.46 20.15 -26.70
CA ILE A 236 -12.63 21.34 -26.51
C ILE A 236 -13.44 22.63 -26.71
N SER A 237 -14.43 22.62 -27.62
CA SER A 237 -15.33 23.77 -27.82
C SER A 237 -16.29 24.05 -26.66
N LEU A 238 -16.55 23.05 -25.82
CA LEU A 238 -17.36 23.21 -24.61
C LEU A 238 -16.56 23.77 -23.43
N LEU A 239 -15.22 23.85 -23.51
CA LEU A 239 -14.36 24.44 -22.48
C LEU A 239 -14.39 25.98 -22.49
N ASN A 240 -15.60 26.55 -22.38
CA ASN A 240 -15.82 27.99 -22.22
C ASN A 240 -16.03 28.35 -20.74
N PRO A 241 -15.14 29.16 -20.12
CA PRO A 241 -15.25 29.57 -18.72
C PRO A 241 -16.56 30.27 -18.32
N THR A 242 -17.32 30.83 -19.27
CA THR A 242 -18.60 31.50 -18.97
C THR A 242 -19.73 30.54 -18.62
N HIS A 243 -19.58 29.24 -18.91
CA HIS A 243 -20.57 28.20 -18.66
C HIS A 243 -20.01 27.11 -17.75
N GLU A 244 -19.90 27.41 -16.45
CA GLU A 244 -19.27 26.58 -15.42
C GLU A 244 -19.69 25.10 -15.47
N ASP A 245 -20.99 24.82 -15.42
CA ASP A 245 -21.56 23.46 -15.37
C ASP A 245 -21.22 22.59 -16.59
N VAL A 246 -21.18 23.20 -17.77
CA VAL A 246 -20.86 22.52 -19.04
C VAL A 246 -19.35 22.36 -19.18
N PHE A 247 -18.59 23.39 -18.77
CA PHE A 247 -17.13 23.37 -18.73
C PHE A 247 -16.63 22.18 -17.89
N ILE A 248 -17.13 22.04 -16.66
CA ILE A 248 -16.70 20.99 -15.74
C ILE A 248 -17.00 19.61 -16.33
N SER A 249 -18.21 19.41 -16.87
CA SER A 249 -18.61 18.13 -17.46
C SER A 249 -17.77 17.78 -18.70
N ALA A 250 -17.43 18.78 -19.53
CA ALA A 250 -16.60 18.58 -20.72
C ALA A 250 -15.15 18.29 -20.35
N SER A 251 -14.62 19.00 -19.35
CA SER A 251 -13.30 18.74 -18.77
C SER A 251 -13.20 17.34 -18.20
N ASP A 252 -14.20 16.88 -17.43
CA ASP A 252 -14.23 15.52 -16.86
C ASP A 252 -14.27 14.45 -17.97
N ALA A 253 -15.04 14.67 -19.05
CA ALA A 253 -15.04 13.78 -20.20
C ALA A 253 -13.67 13.71 -20.89
N LEU A 254 -12.97 14.84 -21.04
CA LEU A 254 -11.61 14.88 -21.60
C LEU A 254 -10.58 14.20 -20.67
N GLN A 255 -10.69 14.38 -19.36
CA GLN A 255 -9.86 13.67 -18.38
C GLN A 255 -10.03 12.15 -18.48
N GLU A 256 -11.26 11.67 -18.71
CA GLU A 256 -11.50 10.24 -18.95
C GLU A 256 -10.97 9.75 -20.29
N ILE A 257 -11.01 10.57 -21.35
CA ILE A 257 -10.36 10.22 -22.62
C ILE A 257 -8.86 10.03 -22.41
N LEU A 258 -8.22 10.95 -21.66
CA LEU A 258 -6.78 10.92 -21.37
C LEU A 258 -6.36 9.69 -20.54
N SER A 259 -7.25 9.13 -19.72
CA SER A 259 -6.91 8.09 -18.73
C SER A 259 -7.49 6.70 -18.98
N LYS A 260 -8.63 6.57 -19.66
CA LYS A 260 -9.39 5.31 -19.76
C LYS A 260 -9.70 4.85 -21.19
N SER A 261 -9.45 5.69 -22.20
CA SER A 261 -9.84 5.40 -23.58
C SER A 261 -8.75 4.69 -24.38
N ALA A 262 -9.05 4.29 -25.62
CA ALA A 262 -8.03 3.80 -26.56
C ALA A 262 -6.97 4.85 -26.95
N LEU A 263 -7.15 6.11 -26.52
CA LEU A 263 -6.17 7.18 -26.63
C LEU A 263 -5.38 7.40 -25.34
N SER A 264 -5.46 6.52 -24.33
CA SER A 264 -4.63 6.62 -23.11
C SER A 264 -3.13 6.41 -23.41
N ASP A 265 -2.31 6.56 -22.37
CA ASP A 265 -0.88 6.23 -22.39
C ASP A 265 -0.07 6.99 -23.46
N GLY A 266 -0.44 8.24 -23.73
CA GLY A 266 0.27 9.14 -24.64
C GLY A 266 -0.13 9.01 -26.10
N SER A 267 -1.14 8.19 -26.41
CA SER A 267 -1.67 8.01 -27.75
C SER A 267 -2.43 9.24 -28.25
N GLY A 268 -2.58 9.39 -29.57
CA GLY A 268 -3.37 10.50 -30.14
C GLY A 268 -2.73 11.89 -30.03
N THR A 269 -1.40 11.99 -30.08
CA THR A 269 -0.68 13.26 -29.90
C THR A 269 -1.21 14.43 -30.76
N ARG A 270 -1.49 14.19 -32.05
CA ARG A 270 -1.96 15.25 -32.97
C ARG A 270 -3.44 15.59 -32.80
N SER A 271 -4.25 14.65 -32.32
CA SER A 271 -5.70 14.78 -32.21
C SER A 271 -6.16 15.20 -30.81
N LEU A 272 -5.37 14.93 -29.77
CA LEU A 272 -5.71 15.16 -28.37
C LEU A 272 -4.68 16.06 -27.68
N THR A 273 -3.42 15.63 -27.58
CA THR A 273 -2.37 16.33 -26.81
C THR A 273 -2.08 17.73 -27.34
N GLU A 274 -1.72 17.86 -28.63
CA GLU A 274 -1.35 19.16 -29.23
C GLU A 274 -2.54 20.15 -29.23
N PRO A 275 -3.78 19.74 -29.58
CA PRO A 275 -4.95 20.61 -29.45
C PRO A 275 -5.23 21.09 -28.02
N LEU A 276 -5.11 20.22 -27.00
CA LEU A 276 -5.31 20.61 -25.60
C LEU A 276 -4.21 21.55 -25.10
N LEU A 277 -2.94 21.29 -25.45
CA LEU A 277 -1.83 22.20 -25.14
C LEU A 277 -2.04 23.58 -25.79
N PHE A 278 -2.56 23.62 -27.01
CA PHE A 278 -2.89 24.88 -27.68
C PHE A 278 -4.07 25.61 -27.02
N TRP A 279 -5.09 24.87 -26.57
CA TRP A 279 -6.18 25.46 -25.77
C TRP A 279 -5.67 26.04 -24.45
N LEU A 280 -4.77 25.33 -23.75
CA LEU A 280 -4.12 25.82 -22.53
C LEU A 280 -3.33 27.11 -22.77
N ASP A 281 -2.58 27.17 -23.88
CA ASP A 281 -1.82 28.37 -24.27
C ASP A 281 -2.72 29.60 -24.43
N ARG A 282 -3.87 29.45 -25.08
CA ARG A 282 -4.77 30.55 -25.42
C ARG A 282 -5.75 30.93 -24.30
N VAL A 283 -6.38 29.94 -23.67
CA VAL A 283 -7.47 30.13 -22.71
C VAL A 283 -6.99 29.81 -21.29
N GLY A 284 -6.31 28.68 -21.10
CA GLY A 284 -5.79 28.24 -19.80
C GLY A 284 -4.92 29.30 -19.11
N THR A 285 -4.06 30.00 -19.88
CA THR A 285 -3.24 31.12 -19.37
C THR A 285 -4.07 32.24 -18.76
N SER A 286 -5.26 32.55 -19.30
CA SER A 286 -6.15 33.56 -18.72
C SER A 286 -6.74 33.08 -17.40
N ILE A 287 -7.22 31.85 -17.36
CA ILE A 287 -7.82 31.24 -16.15
C ILE A 287 -6.79 31.24 -15.01
N VAL A 288 -5.57 30.78 -15.28
CA VAL A 288 -4.50 30.72 -14.26
C VAL A 288 -4.05 32.12 -13.83
N ARG A 289 -4.01 33.10 -14.75
CA ARG A 289 -3.73 34.50 -14.39
C ARG A 289 -4.78 35.04 -13.42
N ASP A 290 -6.06 34.76 -13.67
CA ASP A 290 -7.15 35.19 -12.81
C ASP A 290 -7.02 34.56 -11.40
N VAL A 291 -6.67 33.26 -11.33
CA VAL A 291 -6.38 32.55 -10.07
C VAL A 291 -5.23 33.20 -9.29
N VAL A 292 -4.10 33.47 -9.94
CA VAL A 292 -2.93 34.10 -9.31
C VAL A 292 -3.24 35.52 -8.85
N SER A 293 -4.08 36.26 -9.57
CA SER A 293 -4.44 37.64 -9.24
C SER A 293 -5.50 37.76 -8.14
N SER A 294 -6.46 36.83 -8.09
CA SER A 294 -7.55 36.85 -7.12
C SER A 294 -7.19 36.15 -5.80
N GLY A 295 -6.30 35.15 -5.86
CA GLY A 295 -5.95 34.31 -4.71
C GLY A 295 -6.94 33.16 -4.46
N ASP A 296 -8.15 33.24 -5.02
CA ASP A 296 -9.21 32.24 -4.87
C ASP A 296 -9.27 31.30 -6.08
N ILE A 297 -9.61 30.03 -5.83
CA ILE A 297 -9.73 29.02 -6.89
C ILE A 297 -11.21 28.79 -7.20
N SER A 298 -11.64 29.24 -8.39
CA SER A 298 -12.99 28.99 -8.90
C SER A 298 -13.19 27.52 -9.29
N PRO A 299 -14.44 27.01 -9.38
CA PRO A 299 -14.72 25.66 -9.86
C PRO A 299 -14.14 25.38 -11.27
N VAL A 300 -14.16 26.39 -12.15
CA VAL A 300 -13.54 26.35 -13.49
C VAL A 300 -12.02 26.19 -13.38
N ALA A 301 -11.37 26.95 -12.50
CA ALA A 301 -9.92 26.85 -12.28
C ALA A 301 -9.52 25.49 -11.71
N ARG A 302 -10.27 24.96 -10.73
CA ARG A 302 -10.07 23.62 -10.18
C ARG A 302 -10.20 22.53 -11.26
N SER A 303 -11.25 22.61 -12.08
CA SER A 303 -11.44 21.68 -13.21
C SER A 303 -10.32 21.82 -14.26
N THR A 304 -9.80 23.04 -14.47
CA THR A 304 -8.64 23.27 -15.34
C THR A 304 -7.37 22.64 -14.75
N CYS A 305 -7.14 22.75 -13.44
CA CYS A 305 -6.02 22.08 -12.76
C CYS A 305 -6.08 20.56 -12.96
N LYS A 306 -7.25 19.94 -12.75
CA LYS A 306 -7.44 18.50 -12.99
C LYS A 306 -7.16 18.09 -14.43
N LEU A 307 -7.61 18.89 -15.41
CA LEU A 307 -7.33 18.65 -16.82
C LEU A 307 -5.83 18.77 -17.15
N ILE A 308 -5.13 19.75 -16.55
CA ILE A 308 -3.68 19.90 -16.69
C ILE A 308 -2.95 18.68 -16.12
N VAL A 309 -3.33 18.21 -14.93
CA VAL A 309 -2.75 17.01 -14.30
C VAL A 309 -3.01 15.78 -15.17
N ALA A 310 -4.24 15.54 -15.60
CA ALA A 310 -4.58 14.41 -16.46
C ALA A 310 -3.82 14.45 -17.81
N LEU A 311 -3.64 15.64 -18.38
CA LEU A 311 -2.85 15.81 -19.61
C LEU A 311 -1.35 15.58 -19.35
N GLY A 312 -0.86 16.00 -18.18
CA GLY A 312 0.48 15.71 -17.69
C GLY A 312 0.72 14.22 -17.66
N ASP A 313 -0.05 13.49 -16.85
CA ASP A 313 0.05 12.03 -16.69
C ASP A 313 0.00 11.32 -18.05
N HIS A 314 -0.98 11.66 -18.87
CA HIS A 314 -1.16 11.09 -20.20
C HIS A 314 0.01 11.36 -21.17
N SER A 315 0.52 12.60 -21.23
CA SER A 315 1.49 13.03 -22.27
C SER A 315 2.88 13.34 -21.74
N THR A 316 3.24 12.84 -20.55
CA THR A 316 4.52 13.11 -19.88
C THR A 316 5.73 12.92 -20.82
N PHE A 317 5.78 11.81 -21.55
CA PHE A 317 6.89 11.53 -22.47
C PHE A 317 6.97 12.52 -23.64
N TYR A 318 5.82 12.91 -24.21
CA TYR A 318 5.76 13.93 -25.25
C TYR A 318 6.28 15.28 -24.73
N LEU A 319 5.88 15.67 -23.50
CA LEU A 319 6.33 16.90 -22.86
C LEU A 319 7.86 16.89 -22.66
N ALA A 320 8.41 15.79 -22.12
CA ALA A 320 9.84 15.63 -21.91
C ALA A 320 10.64 15.72 -23.23
N GLN A 321 10.25 14.96 -24.27
CA GLN A 321 10.92 14.95 -25.56
C GLN A 321 10.91 16.31 -26.30
N ASN A 322 9.89 17.13 -26.04
CA ASN A 322 9.67 18.37 -26.77
C ASN A 322 10.01 19.64 -25.98
N VAL A 323 10.51 19.51 -24.74
CA VAL A 323 10.86 20.66 -23.88
C VAL A 323 11.86 21.61 -24.57
N ALA A 324 12.87 21.08 -25.25
CA ALA A 324 13.86 21.85 -26.00
C ALA A 324 13.65 21.79 -27.54
N SER A 325 12.49 21.33 -28.01
CA SER A 325 12.25 21.11 -29.45
C SER A 325 12.18 22.42 -30.24
N ARG A 326 12.88 22.46 -31.38
CA ARG A 326 12.81 23.56 -32.36
C ARG A 326 11.77 23.33 -33.46
N VAL A 327 11.08 22.19 -33.43
CA VAL A 327 10.07 21.81 -34.43
C VAL A 327 8.76 22.54 -34.13
N ALA A 328 8.17 23.16 -35.15
CA ALA A 328 6.82 23.70 -35.08
C ALA A 328 5.80 22.60 -35.41
N THR A 329 4.70 22.58 -34.67
CA THR A 329 3.51 21.80 -35.05
C THR A 329 2.51 22.70 -35.79
N SER A 330 1.72 22.09 -36.67
CA SER A 330 0.67 22.72 -37.45
C SER A 330 -0.68 22.30 -36.86
N ILE A 331 -1.31 23.19 -36.08
CA ILE A 331 -2.58 22.91 -35.40
C ILE A 331 -3.73 23.61 -36.13
N ILE A 332 -4.83 22.90 -36.35
CA ILE A 332 -6.07 23.50 -36.84
C ILE A 332 -6.72 24.21 -35.67
N VAL A 333 -6.89 25.52 -35.77
CA VAL A 333 -7.49 26.34 -34.69
C VAL A 333 -8.93 25.85 -34.43
N PRO A 334 -9.22 25.30 -33.23
CA PRO A 334 -10.57 24.84 -32.91
C PRO A 334 -11.58 26.01 -32.92
N PRO A 335 -12.83 25.81 -33.34
CA PRO A 335 -13.89 26.83 -33.29
C PRO A 335 -14.10 27.43 -31.89
N ALA A 336 -13.74 26.66 -30.84
CA ALA A 336 -13.71 27.02 -29.42
C ALA A 336 -13.03 28.37 -29.10
N LEU A 337 -12.05 28.77 -29.91
CA LEU A 337 -11.23 29.96 -29.68
C LEU A 337 -11.86 31.26 -30.21
N GLN A 338 -13.14 31.22 -30.60
CA GLN A 338 -13.93 32.39 -31.00
C GLN A 338 -14.34 33.30 -29.83
N VAL A 339 -14.10 32.92 -28.56
CA VAL A 339 -14.40 33.77 -27.41
C VAL A 339 -13.60 35.07 -27.55
N GLU A 340 -14.27 36.22 -27.61
CA GLU A 340 -13.66 37.54 -27.59
C GLU A 340 -12.82 37.68 -26.30
N LEU A 341 -11.55 37.30 -26.37
CA LEU A 341 -10.58 37.56 -25.32
C LEU A 341 -10.47 39.09 -25.17
N PRO A 342 -10.50 39.64 -23.94
CA PRO A 342 -10.16 41.03 -23.71
C PRO A 342 -8.78 41.29 -24.33
N SER A 343 -8.71 42.25 -25.25
CA SER A 343 -7.49 42.62 -25.96
C SER A 343 -6.35 42.85 -24.97
N SER A 344 -5.41 41.91 -24.85
CA SER A 344 -4.19 42.12 -24.08
C SER A 344 -3.25 43.02 -24.90
N PRO A 345 -2.80 44.16 -24.35
CA PRO A 345 -1.84 45.03 -25.01
C PRO A 345 -0.46 44.49 -24.69
N ILE A 346 0.17 43.67 -25.53
CA ILE A 346 1.64 43.54 -25.62
C ILE A 346 1.99 42.74 -26.88
N ASN A 347 2.84 43.35 -27.69
CA ASN A 347 3.55 42.87 -28.88
C ASN A 347 2.79 42.74 -30.21
N GLY A 348 3.27 43.54 -31.16
CA GLY A 348 2.70 43.82 -32.47
C GLY A 348 2.75 42.69 -33.49
N ASN A 349 1.90 42.89 -34.51
CA ASN A 349 1.91 42.26 -35.83
C ASN A 349 1.79 40.74 -35.92
N HIS A 350 1.13 40.08 -34.97
CA HIS A 350 0.53 38.77 -35.23
C HIS A 350 -0.98 38.93 -35.46
N GLN A 351 -1.41 38.81 -36.72
CA GLN A 351 -2.83 38.65 -37.05
C GLN A 351 -3.38 37.45 -36.27
N GLN A 352 -4.50 37.61 -35.56
CA GLN A 352 -5.21 36.48 -34.95
C GLN A 352 -5.55 35.47 -36.06
N PRO A 353 -5.12 34.20 -35.95
CA PRO A 353 -5.43 33.20 -36.97
C PRO A 353 -6.94 32.99 -37.03
N GLN A 354 -7.52 33.11 -38.23
CA GLN A 354 -8.95 32.94 -38.45
C GLN A 354 -9.33 31.45 -38.35
N VAL A 355 -10.54 31.15 -37.88
CA VAL A 355 -11.06 29.78 -37.71
C VAL A 355 -10.86 28.96 -38.98
N GLY A 356 -10.31 27.75 -38.84
CA GLY A 356 -10.00 26.85 -39.95
C GLY A 356 -8.62 27.07 -40.60
N GLN A 357 -7.84 28.09 -40.20
CA GLN A 357 -6.44 28.22 -40.61
C GLN A 357 -5.52 27.35 -39.75
N ARG A 358 -4.43 26.85 -40.36
CA ARG A 358 -3.36 26.13 -39.65
C ARG A 358 -2.44 27.13 -38.97
N ALA A 359 -2.39 27.11 -37.64
CA ALA A 359 -1.41 27.86 -36.87
C ALA A 359 -0.11 27.04 -36.75
N GLN A 360 1.03 27.67 -37.07
CA GLN A 360 2.35 27.09 -36.83
C GLN A 360 2.90 27.60 -35.49
N ILE A 361 3.11 26.69 -34.53
CA ILE A 361 3.57 27.04 -33.19
C ILE A 361 4.67 26.07 -32.77
N ALA A 362 5.75 26.60 -32.18
CA ALA A 362 6.85 25.78 -31.67
C ALA A 362 6.36 24.82 -30.58
N LYS A 363 6.71 23.53 -30.66
CA LYS A 363 6.32 22.54 -29.65
C LYS A 363 6.84 22.88 -28.26
N SER A 364 8.09 23.34 -28.17
CA SER A 364 8.69 23.81 -26.91
C SER A 364 7.92 24.97 -26.28
N HIS A 365 7.33 25.87 -27.08
CA HIS A 365 6.50 26.94 -26.54
C HIS A 365 5.26 26.40 -25.81
N LEU A 366 4.55 25.45 -26.43
CA LEU A 366 3.39 24.80 -25.82
C LEU A 366 3.76 24.03 -24.54
N VAL A 367 4.87 23.29 -24.57
CA VAL A 367 5.39 22.57 -23.40
C VAL A 367 5.77 23.54 -22.28
N HIS A 368 6.49 24.63 -22.58
CA HIS A 368 6.86 25.62 -21.57
C HIS A 368 5.64 26.34 -20.99
N THR A 369 4.61 26.61 -21.80
CA THR A 369 3.36 27.16 -21.28
C THR A 369 2.68 26.16 -20.35
N PHE A 370 2.57 24.88 -20.73
CA PHE A 370 2.07 23.82 -19.84
C PHE A 370 2.82 23.77 -18.50
N LEU A 371 4.16 23.71 -18.54
CA LEU A 371 5.00 23.64 -17.34
C LEU A 371 4.82 24.86 -16.43
N ARG A 372 4.67 26.06 -17.01
CA ARG A 372 4.36 27.27 -16.23
C ARG A 372 2.97 27.22 -15.59
N LEU A 373 1.96 26.69 -16.28
CA LEU A 373 0.60 26.61 -15.74
C LEU A 373 0.51 25.59 -14.60
N ILE A 374 1.10 24.40 -14.76
CA ILE A 374 1.10 23.41 -13.68
C ILE A 374 1.90 23.91 -12.47
N LEU A 375 3.05 24.57 -12.69
CA LEU A 375 3.85 25.14 -11.61
C LEU A 375 3.13 26.27 -10.87
N ALA A 376 2.29 27.06 -11.56
CA ALA A 376 1.45 28.06 -10.91
C ALA A 376 0.41 27.44 -9.96
N PHE A 377 -0.15 26.28 -10.30
CA PHE A 377 -1.02 25.53 -9.39
C PHE A 377 -0.22 24.86 -8.25
N THR A 378 0.94 24.27 -8.54
CA THR A 378 1.84 23.74 -7.50
C THR A 378 2.21 24.82 -6.47
N GLY A 379 2.45 26.03 -6.95
CA GLY A 379 2.82 27.19 -6.14
C GLY A 379 1.66 28.12 -5.77
N HIS A 380 0.41 27.66 -5.85
CA HIS A 380 -0.74 28.51 -5.55
C HIS A 380 -0.63 29.11 -4.14
N PRO A 381 -0.85 30.43 -3.95
CA PRO A 381 -0.81 31.07 -2.64
C PRO A 381 -1.77 30.43 -1.64
N GLY A 382 -1.34 30.32 -0.39
CA GLY A 382 -2.12 29.71 0.69
C GLY A 382 -1.59 28.36 1.13
N TYR A 383 -2.21 27.83 2.17
CA TYR A 383 -1.82 26.59 2.83
C TYR A 383 -2.72 25.42 2.43
N PHE A 384 -2.10 24.30 2.11
CA PHE A 384 -2.80 23.07 1.75
C PHE A 384 -3.73 22.58 2.86
N GLY A 385 -4.93 22.14 2.47
CA GLY A 385 -5.95 21.58 3.38
C GLY A 385 -6.71 22.63 4.19
N VAL A 386 -6.44 23.91 3.94
CA VAL A 386 -7.15 25.06 4.54
C VAL A 386 -7.61 26.02 3.45
N ASP A 387 -6.67 26.56 2.67
CA ASP A 387 -6.97 27.58 1.65
C ASP A 387 -7.16 26.95 0.25
N GLU A 388 -6.42 25.87 -0.02
CA GLU A 388 -6.38 25.19 -1.32
C GLU A 388 -6.06 23.69 -1.17
N GLU A 389 -6.40 22.90 -2.18
CA GLU A 389 -6.04 21.47 -2.29
C GLU A 389 -5.33 21.16 -3.63
N GLU A 390 -5.21 22.14 -4.51
CA GLU A 390 -4.76 22.02 -5.89
C GLU A 390 -3.27 21.72 -6.02
N SER A 391 -2.45 22.24 -5.11
CA SER A 391 -1.01 22.01 -5.15
C SER A 391 -0.62 20.53 -4.99
N GLU A 392 -1.37 19.76 -4.19
CA GLU A 392 -1.13 18.32 -4.00
C GLU A 392 -1.41 17.52 -5.28
N MET A 393 -2.51 17.84 -5.98
CA MET A 393 -2.88 17.16 -7.23
C MET A 393 -1.78 17.25 -8.30
N THR A 394 -0.92 18.28 -8.24
CA THR A 394 0.17 18.48 -9.21
C THR A 394 1.44 17.70 -8.90
N LEU A 395 1.60 17.14 -7.69
CA LEU A 395 2.85 16.52 -7.25
C LEU A 395 3.20 15.27 -8.06
N GLY A 396 2.21 14.44 -8.38
CA GLY A 396 2.38 13.21 -9.16
C GLY A 396 3.01 13.46 -10.54
N PHE A 397 2.65 14.56 -11.21
CA PHE A 397 3.23 14.93 -12.50
C PHE A 397 4.74 15.14 -12.42
N TRP A 398 5.25 15.78 -11.36
CA TRP A 398 6.68 16.08 -11.26
C TRP A 398 7.52 14.82 -11.12
N TYR A 399 7.00 13.78 -10.45
CA TYR A 399 7.63 12.46 -10.45
C TYR A 399 7.69 11.86 -11.87
N LEU A 400 6.53 11.77 -12.55
CA LEU A 400 6.46 11.21 -13.90
C LEU A 400 7.35 11.98 -14.88
N PHE A 401 7.38 13.31 -14.78
CA PHE A 401 8.20 14.15 -15.64
C PHE A 401 9.70 13.90 -15.43
N GLN A 402 10.14 13.67 -14.18
CA GLN A 402 11.51 13.27 -13.89
C GLN A 402 11.82 11.91 -14.53
N GLU A 403 10.95 10.90 -14.34
CA GLU A 403 11.15 9.59 -14.95
C GLU A 403 11.23 9.67 -16.47
N ALA A 404 10.35 10.43 -17.12
CA ALA A 404 10.33 10.58 -18.56
C ALA A 404 11.55 11.32 -19.12
N LEU A 405 12.15 12.25 -18.37
CA LEU A 405 13.37 12.96 -18.77
C LEU A 405 14.61 12.06 -18.75
N TRP A 406 14.64 11.01 -17.93
CA TRP A 406 15.76 10.07 -17.79
C TRP A 406 15.50 8.70 -18.43
N GLY A 407 14.24 8.33 -18.70
CA GLY A 407 13.86 7.13 -19.45
C GLY A 407 14.13 7.21 -20.95
N THR A 408 14.51 8.39 -21.46
CA THR A 408 14.83 8.61 -22.89
C THR A 408 16.12 7.94 -23.37
N GLU A 409 16.87 7.22 -22.52
CA GLU A 409 18.05 6.44 -22.92
C GLU A 409 17.75 5.01 -23.43
N TYR A 410 16.48 4.57 -23.53
CA TYR A 410 16.14 3.26 -24.12
C TYR A 410 14.87 3.32 -25.01
N HIS A 411 14.94 4.04 -26.13
CA HIS A 411 14.11 3.73 -27.30
C HIS A 411 14.97 3.87 -28.55
N ASP A 412 15.57 2.75 -28.95
CA ASP A 412 16.13 2.58 -30.28
C ASP A 412 15.06 3.00 -31.30
N GLY A 413 15.43 3.89 -32.23
CA GLY A 413 14.54 4.65 -33.10
C GLY A 413 13.85 3.82 -34.18
N LYS A 414 13.05 2.83 -33.76
CA LYS A 414 12.07 2.11 -34.58
C LYS A 414 10.78 2.00 -33.77
N ASP A 415 9.66 2.22 -34.45
CA ASP A 415 8.29 2.02 -33.94
C ASP A 415 7.54 3.24 -33.40
N VAL A 416 7.70 4.41 -34.06
CA VAL A 416 6.55 5.32 -34.27
C VAL A 416 6.42 5.65 -35.76
N ALA A 417 6.26 4.59 -36.56
CA ALA A 417 5.79 4.67 -37.94
C ALA A 417 4.78 3.55 -38.16
N GLY A 418 3.55 3.80 -37.74
CA GLY A 418 2.43 2.88 -37.87
C GLY A 418 1.14 3.64 -38.08
N ASP A 419 1.12 4.56 -39.04
CA ASP A 419 -0.14 5.01 -39.64
C ASP A 419 0.03 4.90 -41.15
N GLY A 420 -0.59 3.87 -41.72
CA GLY A 420 -0.46 3.50 -43.11
C GLY A 420 -1.32 4.40 -43.99
N ILE A 421 -0.70 5.39 -44.63
CA ILE A 421 -1.14 5.90 -45.94
C ILE A 421 0.11 6.16 -46.77
N THR A 422 0.23 5.37 -47.84
CA THR A 422 1.20 5.50 -48.92
C THR A 422 0.97 6.82 -49.67
N SER A 423 1.99 7.68 -49.71
CA SER A 423 2.23 8.54 -50.88
C SER A 423 3.73 8.72 -51.06
N VAL A 424 4.19 8.23 -52.21
CA VAL A 424 5.53 8.29 -52.78
C VAL A 424 5.88 9.74 -53.13
N ASP A 425 7.19 10.00 -53.25
CA ASP A 425 7.86 11.22 -53.71
C ASP A 425 8.31 12.20 -52.60
N ASP A 426 9.58 12.07 -52.17
CA ASP A 426 10.58 13.07 -52.56
C ASP A 426 12.01 12.60 -52.28
N HIS A 427 12.88 12.96 -53.22
CA HIS A 427 14.26 12.51 -53.40
C HIS A 427 15.20 12.79 -52.23
N GLU A 428 15.99 11.78 -51.86
CA GLU A 428 17.25 11.93 -51.14
C GLU A 428 18.23 12.79 -51.95
N ASP A 429 18.62 13.93 -51.39
CA ASP A 429 19.91 14.55 -51.69
C ASP A 429 20.67 14.79 -50.39
N SER A 430 21.93 14.35 -50.43
CA SER A 430 22.84 14.20 -49.31
C SER A 430 23.40 15.53 -48.81
N ILE A 431 23.28 15.82 -47.51
CA ILE A 431 24.32 16.52 -46.75
C ILE A 431 24.50 15.80 -45.41
N GLY A 432 25.60 15.05 -45.28
CA GLY A 432 26.05 14.49 -44.01
C GLY A 432 26.42 15.60 -43.03
N VAL A 433 25.46 15.98 -42.19
CA VAL A 433 25.72 16.77 -40.98
C VAL A 433 25.69 15.81 -39.81
N ASN A 434 26.69 15.89 -38.93
CA ASN A 434 26.87 15.07 -37.72
C ASN A 434 25.59 14.94 -36.88
N ASN A 435 24.78 13.91 -37.12
CA ASN A 435 23.58 13.63 -36.34
C ASN A 435 23.92 13.38 -34.86
N ASP A 436 25.07 12.77 -34.55
CA ASP A 436 25.52 12.51 -33.18
C ASP A 436 25.85 13.80 -32.41
N ALA A 437 26.49 14.78 -33.05
CA ALA A 437 26.82 16.05 -32.40
C ALA A 437 25.58 16.93 -32.18
N ILE A 438 24.60 16.86 -33.09
CA ILE A 438 23.31 17.55 -32.97
C ILE A 438 22.46 16.90 -31.87
N MET A 439 22.51 15.57 -31.75
CA MET A 439 21.80 14.82 -30.72
C MET A 439 22.34 15.11 -29.31
N ASP A 440 23.67 15.07 -29.14
CA ASP A 440 24.37 15.46 -27.89
C ASP A 440 24.09 16.94 -27.50
N THR A 441 24.03 17.85 -28.48
CA THR A 441 23.68 19.26 -28.21
C THR A 441 22.21 19.42 -27.78
N ARG A 442 21.29 18.67 -28.38
CA ARG A 442 19.86 18.71 -28.06
C ARG A 442 19.58 18.13 -26.68
N GLU A 443 20.24 17.04 -26.33
CA GLU A 443 20.15 16.40 -25.02
C GLU A 443 20.67 17.32 -23.90
N LYS A 444 21.83 17.96 -24.12
CA LYS A 444 22.36 18.99 -23.20
C LYS A 444 21.40 20.17 -22.99
N GLU A 445 20.75 20.62 -24.06
CA GLU A 445 19.76 21.70 -24.00
C GLU A 445 18.49 21.26 -23.23
N GLN A 446 18.01 20.04 -23.47
CA GLN A 446 16.88 19.44 -22.75
C GLN A 446 17.17 19.32 -21.25
N VAL A 447 18.35 18.81 -20.88
CA VAL A 447 18.79 18.72 -19.48
C VAL A 447 18.90 20.11 -18.86
N ARG A 448 19.43 21.11 -19.58
CA ARG A 448 19.52 22.49 -19.07
C ARG A 448 18.14 23.06 -18.76
N VAL A 449 17.20 22.97 -19.71
CA VAL A 449 15.84 23.50 -19.51
C VAL A 449 15.13 22.75 -18.38
N ALA A 450 15.28 21.42 -18.31
CA ALA A 450 14.74 20.64 -17.21
C ALA A 450 15.28 21.12 -15.85
N LYS A 451 16.61 21.33 -15.71
CA LYS A 451 17.20 21.85 -14.48
C LYS A 451 16.60 23.19 -14.05
N GLU A 452 16.42 24.14 -14.97
CA GLU A 452 15.79 25.43 -14.65
C GLU A 452 14.36 25.27 -14.11
N VAL A 453 13.56 24.38 -14.72
CA VAL A 453 12.20 24.08 -14.26
C VAL A 453 12.20 23.47 -12.87
N TYR A 454 13.09 22.51 -12.60
CA TYR A 454 13.20 21.89 -11.27
C TYR A 454 13.76 22.85 -10.20
N ILE A 455 14.62 23.81 -10.57
CA ILE A 455 15.07 24.87 -9.65
C ILE A 455 13.86 25.69 -9.19
N GLU A 456 13.00 26.12 -10.13
CA GLU A 456 11.80 26.88 -9.81
C GLU A 456 10.82 26.06 -8.96
N LEU A 457 10.62 24.78 -9.30
CA LEU A 457 9.81 23.83 -8.51
C LEU A 457 10.30 23.73 -7.06
N VAL A 458 11.61 23.53 -6.85
CA VAL A 458 12.20 23.42 -5.51
C VAL A 458 11.99 24.69 -4.69
N GLN A 459 12.12 25.86 -5.32
CA GLN A 459 11.85 27.14 -4.65
C GLN A 459 10.38 27.29 -4.24
N VAL A 460 9.47 26.83 -5.09
CA VAL A 460 8.03 26.81 -4.82
C VAL A 460 7.68 25.86 -3.68
N LEU A 461 8.13 24.61 -3.77
CA LEU A 461 7.85 23.56 -2.78
C LEU A 461 8.39 23.93 -1.39
N ARG A 462 9.57 24.56 -1.30
CA ARG A 462 10.11 25.05 -0.02
C ARG A 462 9.16 26.04 0.65
N LYS A 463 8.54 26.94 -0.12
CA LYS A 463 7.55 27.89 0.41
C LYS A 463 6.26 27.17 0.84
N LYS A 464 5.79 26.19 0.07
CA LYS A 464 4.57 25.42 0.36
C LYS A 464 4.65 24.59 1.64
N VAL A 465 5.84 24.14 2.05
CA VAL A 465 6.04 23.39 3.31
C VAL A 465 6.31 24.26 4.53
N THR A 466 6.27 25.58 4.39
CA THR A 466 6.48 26.53 5.49
C THR A 466 5.26 26.57 6.41
N PHE A 467 5.45 26.54 7.73
CA PHE A 467 4.33 26.60 8.66
C PHE A 467 3.58 27.92 8.60
N PRO A 468 2.26 27.92 8.87
CA PRO A 468 1.49 29.15 9.04
C PRO A 468 1.98 29.98 10.23
N PRO A 469 1.70 31.29 10.23
CA PRO A 469 1.99 32.15 11.37
C PRO A 469 1.21 31.70 12.63
N PRO A 470 1.70 31.98 13.84
CA PRO A 470 1.08 31.53 15.09
C PRO A 470 -0.39 31.98 15.29
N SER A 471 -0.81 33.03 14.59
CA SER A 471 -2.19 33.57 14.62
C SER A 471 -3.20 32.77 13.79
N SER A 472 -2.80 31.68 13.13
CA SER A 472 -3.66 30.94 12.20
C SER A 472 -4.76 30.11 12.88
N GLY A 473 -4.59 29.74 14.16
CA GLY A 473 -5.62 29.06 14.95
C GLY A 473 -6.04 27.67 14.44
N TRP A 474 -5.19 26.98 13.68
CA TRP A 474 -5.54 25.70 13.05
C TRP A 474 -5.94 24.60 14.04
N GLY A 475 -6.99 23.87 13.68
CA GLY A 475 -7.42 22.66 14.38
C GLY A 475 -6.47 21.48 14.14
N LYS A 476 -6.61 20.42 14.95
CA LYS A 476 -5.78 19.21 14.83
C LYS A 476 -5.85 18.58 13.44
N ASP A 477 -7.05 18.45 12.87
CA ASP A 477 -7.25 17.83 11.56
C ASP A 477 -6.54 18.59 10.43
N GLN A 478 -6.53 19.93 10.49
CA GLN A 478 -5.82 20.77 9.52
C GLN A 478 -4.31 20.60 9.64
N VAL A 479 -3.80 20.56 10.87
CA VAL A 479 -2.37 20.32 11.14
C VAL A 479 -1.94 18.93 10.67
N ASP A 480 -2.77 17.92 10.87
CA ASP A 480 -2.49 16.54 10.47
C ASP A 480 -2.52 16.41 8.93
N LYS A 481 -3.51 17.02 8.26
CA LYS A 481 -3.54 17.11 6.78
C LYS A 481 -2.30 17.81 6.21
N PHE A 482 -1.92 18.95 6.78
CA PHE A 482 -0.72 19.68 6.34
C PHE A 482 0.56 18.86 6.57
N GLN A 483 0.64 18.07 7.65
CA GLN A 483 1.78 17.17 7.87
C GLN A 483 1.87 16.06 6.82
N VAL A 484 0.74 15.51 6.37
CA VAL A 484 0.70 14.53 5.26
C VAL A 484 1.25 15.20 4.00
N TYR A 485 0.72 16.36 3.63
CA TYR A 485 1.18 17.13 2.47
C TYR A 485 2.68 17.46 2.50
N ARG A 486 3.24 17.81 3.67
CA ARG A 486 4.69 18.03 3.82
C ARG A 486 5.54 16.79 3.53
N ARG A 487 4.98 15.58 3.70
CA ARG A 487 5.64 14.32 3.31
C ARG A 487 5.51 14.11 1.81
N ASP A 488 4.34 14.32 1.23
CA ASP A 488 4.11 14.19 -0.22
C ASP A 488 5.01 15.16 -1.03
N VAL A 489 5.17 16.39 -0.52
CA VAL A 489 6.16 17.34 -1.06
C VAL A 489 7.59 16.84 -0.86
N GLY A 490 7.89 16.22 0.29
CA GLY A 490 9.19 15.61 0.55
C GLY A 490 9.56 14.53 -0.47
N ASP A 491 8.61 13.65 -0.80
CA ASP A 491 8.78 12.61 -1.82
C ASP A 491 9.00 13.22 -3.21
N THR A 492 8.30 14.32 -3.52
CA THR A 492 8.53 15.08 -4.75
C THR A 492 9.94 15.71 -4.79
N LEU A 493 10.43 16.20 -3.65
CA LEU A 493 11.78 16.79 -3.54
C LEU A 493 12.90 15.75 -3.69
N ILE A 494 12.67 14.50 -3.27
CA ILE A 494 13.60 13.38 -3.53
C ILE A 494 13.80 13.22 -5.05
N ASN A 495 12.71 13.23 -5.82
CA ASN A 495 12.77 13.14 -7.28
C ASN A 495 13.50 14.33 -7.90
N ALA A 496 13.22 15.55 -7.41
CA ALA A 496 13.93 16.75 -7.84
C ALA A 496 15.44 16.68 -7.54
N TYR A 497 15.85 15.99 -6.46
CA TYR A 497 17.27 15.81 -6.14
C TYR A 497 18.00 14.96 -7.19
N TYR A 498 17.36 13.95 -7.77
CA TYR A 498 17.98 13.17 -8.86
C TYR A 498 18.32 14.02 -10.10
N VAL A 499 17.57 15.11 -10.32
CA VAL A 499 17.78 16.10 -11.40
C VAL A 499 18.87 17.12 -11.05
N LEU A 500 18.76 17.74 -9.86
CA LEU A 500 19.56 18.90 -9.48
C LEU A 500 20.85 18.54 -8.72
N ARG A 501 20.87 17.41 -8.01
CA ARG A 501 21.99 16.95 -7.18
C ARG A 501 22.45 18.05 -6.20
N GLU A 502 23.76 18.25 -6.08
CA GLU A 502 24.39 19.20 -5.16
C GLU A 502 23.88 20.64 -5.30
N ASP A 503 23.42 21.06 -6.49
CA ASP A 503 22.89 22.40 -6.73
C ASP A 503 21.67 22.68 -5.80
N MET A 504 20.85 21.65 -5.54
CA MET A 504 19.68 21.73 -4.66
C MET A 504 20.07 21.85 -3.19
N LEU A 505 21.03 21.04 -2.73
CA LEU A 505 21.52 21.11 -1.35
C LEU A 505 22.24 22.44 -1.10
N GLY A 506 23.00 22.92 -2.08
CA GLY A 506 23.63 24.23 -2.07
C GLY A 506 22.63 25.38 -1.94
N TYR A 507 21.51 25.33 -2.67
CA TYR A 507 20.42 26.29 -2.53
C TYR A 507 19.88 26.34 -1.09
N TYR A 508 19.54 25.19 -0.49
CA TYR A 508 19.00 25.17 0.87
C TYR A 508 20.01 25.62 1.93
N VAL A 509 21.27 25.20 1.82
CA VAL A 509 22.32 25.60 2.77
C VAL A 509 22.60 27.10 2.68
N ASN A 510 22.68 27.67 1.47
CA ASN A 510 22.89 29.10 1.31
C ASN A 510 21.68 29.91 1.82
N ASP A 511 20.45 29.46 1.55
CA ASP A 511 19.23 30.07 2.08
C ASP A 511 19.19 30.08 3.62
N LEU A 512 19.59 28.97 4.25
CA LEU A 512 19.71 28.89 5.72
C LEU A 512 20.73 29.90 6.25
N VAL A 513 21.90 30.02 5.61
CA VAL A 513 22.95 30.96 6.03
C VAL A 513 22.48 32.41 5.89
N GLU A 514 21.85 32.76 4.77
CA GLU A 514 21.29 34.09 4.54
C GLU A 514 20.24 34.46 5.60
N ARG A 515 19.31 33.54 5.89
CA ARG A 515 18.25 33.77 6.90
C ARG A 515 18.79 33.85 8.32
N LEU A 516 19.79 33.03 8.66
CA LEU A 516 20.46 33.09 9.95
C LEU A 516 21.32 34.35 10.12
N ASN A 517 21.79 34.95 9.02
CA ASN A 517 22.49 36.24 9.05
C ASN A 517 21.51 37.43 9.18
N ALA A 518 20.31 37.32 8.60
CA ALA A 518 19.33 38.41 8.53
C ALA A 518 18.47 38.61 9.81
N LYS A 519 18.88 38.07 10.97
CA LYS A 519 18.08 37.96 12.21
C LYS A 519 17.19 39.18 12.52
N ARG A 520 15.87 38.94 12.58
CA ARG A 520 14.91 39.71 13.37
C ARG A 520 14.45 38.83 14.53
N GLU A 521 14.37 39.38 15.75
CA GLU A 521 14.26 38.58 16.99
C GLU A 521 12.97 37.75 17.14
N GLU A 522 11.91 38.00 16.34
CA GLU A 522 10.63 37.29 16.49
C GLU A 522 10.00 36.74 15.19
N ASP A 523 10.62 36.88 14.02
CA ASP A 523 9.99 36.53 12.73
C ASP A 523 10.98 35.80 11.79
N GLY A 524 10.59 34.61 11.29
CA GLY A 524 11.37 33.87 10.27
C GLY A 524 11.84 32.46 10.65
N TRP A 525 11.46 31.93 11.80
CA TRP A 525 11.79 30.54 12.17
C TRP A 525 11.09 29.51 11.26
N GLN A 526 9.92 29.86 10.70
CA GLN A 526 9.14 28.99 9.82
C GLN A 526 9.92 28.69 8.53
N ASP A 527 10.58 29.69 7.95
CA ASP A 527 11.40 29.52 6.76
C ASP A 527 12.66 28.69 7.04
N ILE A 528 13.32 28.95 8.18
CA ILE A 528 14.47 28.15 8.62
C ILE A 528 14.05 26.69 8.80
N GLU A 529 12.91 26.45 9.45
CA GLU A 529 12.40 25.11 9.65
C GLU A 529 11.97 24.44 8.34
N ALA A 530 11.39 25.18 7.40
CA ALA A 530 11.01 24.68 6.08
C ALA A 530 12.23 24.18 5.30
N SER A 531 13.31 24.97 5.27
CA SER A 531 14.56 24.57 4.60
C SER A 531 15.21 23.36 5.29
N LEU A 532 15.17 23.28 6.62
CA LEU A 532 15.62 22.08 7.35
C LEU A 532 14.75 20.86 7.06
N HIS A 533 13.42 21.03 6.96
CA HIS A 533 12.49 19.96 6.59
C HIS A 533 12.78 19.45 5.18
N CYS A 534 12.99 20.33 4.21
CA CYS A 534 13.37 19.94 2.85
C CYS A 534 14.70 19.16 2.83
N ILE A 535 15.72 19.60 3.57
CA ILE A 535 17.01 18.88 3.68
C ILE A 535 16.83 17.50 4.34
N MET A 536 15.95 17.41 5.34
CA MET A 536 15.62 16.14 5.99
C MET A 536 14.93 15.18 5.01
N SER A 537 13.98 15.68 4.21
CA SER A 537 13.22 14.87 3.25
C SER A 537 14.07 14.26 2.15
N ILE A 538 15.11 14.96 1.67
CA ILE A 538 15.95 14.46 0.57
C ILE A 538 17.06 13.49 0.99
N GLN A 539 17.20 13.20 2.29
CA GLN A 539 18.35 12.47 2.83
C GLN A 539 18.60 11.11 2.14
N GLU A 540 17.54 10.37 1.81
CA GLU A 540 17.65 9.04 1.17
C GLU A 540 18.28 9.11 -0.23
N ALA A 541 18.15 10.24 -0.92
CA ALA A 541 18.68 10.43 -2.29
C ALA A 541 20.14 10.92 -2.30
N ILE A 542 20.66 11.38 -1.17
CA ILE A 542 22.01 11.95 -1.06
C ILE A 542 23.02 10.82 -0.91
N ASP A 543 24.08 10.87 -1.72
CA ASP A 543 25.24 10.01 -1.48
C ASP A 543 25.94 10.46 -0.19
N LEU A 544 25.94 9.58 0.82
CA LEU A 544 26.49 9.86 2.15
C LEU A 544 28.02 9.65 2.22
N THR A 545 28.70 9.75 1.07
CA THR A 545 30.15 9.72 0.95
C THR A 545 30.75 11.12 1.15
N GLU A 546 32.09 11.18 1.19
CA GLU A 546 32.86 12.41 1.43
C GLU A 546 32.68 13.51 0.37
N SER A 547 32.06 13.19 -0.77
CA SER A 547 31.98 14.07 -1.95
C SER A 547 30.97 15.21 -1.83
N THR A 548 30.22 15.30 -0.73
CA THR A 548 29.11 16.26 -0.54
C THR A 548 29.57 17.50 0.25
N PRO A 549 29.94 18.62 -0.42
CA PRO A 549 30.61 19.77 0.23
C PRO A 549 29.71 20.57 1.18
N HIS A 550 28.39 20.39 1.11
CA HIS A 550 27.41 21.19 1.84
C HIS A 550 27.10 20.65 3.25
N LEU A 551 27.21 19.33 3.49
CA LEU A 551 26.93 18.73 4.80
C LEU A 551 27.88 19.19 5.92
N PRO A 552 29.20 19.37 5.69
CA PRO A 552 30.09 19.97 6.69
C PRO A 552 29.74 21.40 7.08
N ARG A 553 29.06 22.16 6.21
CA ARG A 553 28.57 23.52 6.52
C ARG A 553 27.29 23.45 7.35
N LEU A 554 26.38 22.53 7.02
CA LEU A 554 25.12 22.29 7.73
C LEU A 554 25.34 21.92 9.21
N PHE A 555 26.21 20.93 9.48
CA PHE A 555 26.52 20.49 10.84
C PHE A 555 27.65 21.30 11.49
N GLY A 556 28.20 22.28 10.78
CA GLY A 556 29.27 23.15 11.24
C GLY A 556 28.80 24.33 12.10
N PRO A 557 29.74 25.17 12.56
CA PRO A 557 29.43 26.36 13.34
C PRO A 557 28.66 27.43 12.55
N GLU A 558 28.64 27.33 11.21
CA GLU A 558 27.94 28.25 10.33
C GLU A 558 26.40 28.17 10.49
N ILE A 559 25.86 26.95 10.60
CA ILE A 559 24.42 26.70 10.75
C ILE A 559 24.10 26.13 12.13
N LEU A 560 24.52 24.90 12.45
CA LEU A 560 24.20 24.24 13.73
C LEU A 560 24.60 25.09 14.94
N GLY A 561 25.78 25.71 14.90
CA GLY A 561 26.28 26.59 15.97
C GLY A 561 25.48 27.89 16.17
N ARG A 562 24.65 28.29 15.21
CA ARG A 562 23.84 29.52 15.25
C ARG A 562 22.35 29.29 15.49
N LEU A 563 21.89 28.03 15.44
CA LEU A 563 20.51 27.68 15.72
C LEU A 563 20.15 27.97 17.18
N PRO A 564 18.89 28.36 17.47
CA PRO A 564 18.46 28.66 18.83
C PRO A 564 18.54 27.41 19.73
N GLN A 565 19.19 27.56 20.89
CA GLN A 565 19.22 26.53 21.94
C GLN A 565 18.06 26.67 22.95
N THR A 566 17.40 27.83 22.97
CA THR A 566 16.24 28.16 23.82
C THR A 566 15.14 28.79 22.96
N GLY A 567 13.90 28.81 23.44
CA GLY A 567 12.75 29.35 22.69
C GLY A 567 11.88 28.27 22.03
N GLN A 568 11.23 28.62 20.91
CA GLN A 568 10.24 27.74 20.28
C GLN A 568 10.86 26.40 19.83
N PRO A 569 10.27 25.25 20.20
CA PRO A 569 10.90 23.94 20.01
C PRO A 569 10.92 23.47 18.54
N ARG A 570 10.19 24.11 17.62
CA ARG A 570 9.91 23.57 16.28
C ARG A 570 11.17 23.41 15.42
N VAL A 571 11.97 24.46 15.29
CA VAL A 571 13.26 24.41 14.55
C VAL A 571 14.19 23.37 15.16
N ARG A 572 14.28 23.33 16.51
CA ARG A 572 15.11 22.35 17.22
C ARG A 572 14.64 20.93 16.94
N ARG A 573 13.33 20.68 16.99
CA ARG A 573 12.71 19.39 16.69
C ARG A 573 13.08 18.91 15.29
N THR A 574 12.96 19.76 14.29
CA THR A 574 13.31 19.42 12.91
C THR A 574 14.81 19.20 12.75
N MET A 575 15.66 20.01 13.39
CA MET A 575 17.12 19.80 13.37
C MET A 575 17.54 18.49 14.07
N LEU A 576 16.88 18.08 15.16
CA LEU A 576 17.10 16.76 15.76
C LEU A 576 16.77 15.63 14.78
N GLY A 577 15.68 15.79 14.02
CA GLY A 577 15.33 14.89 12.92
C GLY A 577 16.40 14.84 11.83
N VAL A 578 16.90 16.01 11.38
CA VAL A 578 18.01 16.10 10.41
C VAL A 578 19.26 15.39 10.94
N ILE A 579 19.67 15.65 12.18
CA ILE A 579 20.83 14.98 12.79
C ILE A 579 20.64 13.45 12.83
N GLY A 580 19.44 12.99 13.19
CA GLY A 580 19.11 11.57 13.23
C GLY A 580 19.04 10.90 11.87
N ALA A 581 18.66 11.63 10.81
CA ALA A 581 18.60 11.14 9.43
C ALA A 581 19.99 11.01 8.78
N TYR A 582 20.90 11.94 9.08
CA TYR A 582 22.28 11.94 8.56
C TYR A 582 23.28 11.26 9.52
N SER A 583 22.82 10.37 10.42
CA SER A 583 23.71 9.75 11.42
C SER A 583 24.82 8.91 10.82
N SER A 584 24.55 8.19 9.72
CA SER A 584 25.51 7.35 8.99
C SER A 584 26.56 8.16 8.24
N TRP A 585 26.24 9.39 7.80
CA TRP A 585 27.21 10.26 7.16
C TRP A 585 28.41 10.58 8.07
N PHE A 586 28.17 10.80 9.38
CA PHE A 586 29.26 11.04 10.33
C PHE A 586 30.23 9.86 10.43
N ALA A 587 29.77 8.63 10.19
CA ALA A 587 30.59 7.42 10.27
C ALA A 587 31.52 7.27 9.07
N ASN A 588 31.14 7.86 7.92
CA ASN A 588 31.87 7.82 6.67
C ASN A 588 32.91 8.96 6.53
N LEU A 589 33.05 9.84 7.52
CA LEU A 589 34.01 10.94 7.44
C LEU A 589 35.46 10.45 7.68
N PRO A 590 36.44 10.93 6.88
CA PRO A 590 37.82 10.51 7.02
C PRO A 590 38.44 11.13 8.26
N ASN A 591 39.26 10.35 8.97
CA ASN A 591 40.14 10.83 10.04
C ASN A 591 41.36 11.58 9.44
N SER A 592 41.14 12.65 8.67
CA SER A 592 42.23 13.47 8.14
C SER A 592 42.57 14.63 9.07
N SER A 593 43.75 14.56 9.69
CA SER A 593 44.37 15.64 10.47
C SER A 593 45.02 16.67 9.54
N ALA A 594 44.22 17.54 8.91
CA ALA A 594 44.76 18.68 8.17
C ALA A 594 45.02 19.88 9.12
N PRO A 595 46.21 20.51 9.09
CA PRO A 595 46.53 21.65 9.95
C PRO A 595 45.78 22.90 9.50
N VAL A 596 45.07 23.53 10.43
CA VAL A 596 44.42 24.84 10.23
C VAL A 596 45.52 25.91 10.08
N SER A 597 45.70 26.44 8.88
CA SER A 597 46.43 27.70 8.65
C SER A 597 45.40 28.79 8.35
N GLY A 598 45.28 29.76 9.26
CA GLY A 598 44.34 30.87 9.13
C GLY A 598 43.92 31.47 10.47
N ALA A 599 44.88 31.96 11.24
CA ALA A 599 44.59 32.79 12.40
C ALA A 599 43.99 34.13 11.94
N ALA A 600 42.70 34.33 12.21
CA ALA A 600 42.10 35.66 12.27
C ALA A 600 41.87 36.03 13.74
N THR A 601 42.50 37.14 14.12
CA THR A 601 42.54 37.80 15.44
C THR A 601 41.19 37.95 16.16
N PRO A 602 41.13 37.86 17.50
CA PRO A 602 39.90 38.09 18.25
C PRO A 602 39.69 39.58 18.53
N VAL A 603 38.54 40.11 18.12
CA VAL A 603 38.04 41.42 18.55
C VAL A 603 37.29 41.24 19.88
N ARG A 604 37.72 41.97 20.91
CA ARG A 604 37.06 42.08 22.22
C ARG A 604 35.85 43.00 22.16
N THR A 605 34.84 42.71 22.98
CA THR A 605 33.98 43.58 23.85
C THR A 605 32.50 43.08 23.90
N PRO A 606 31.63 43.52 24.84
CA PRO A 606 31.65 43.13 26.26
C PRO A 606 30.26 42.69 26.83
N THR A 607 30.29 41.91 27.92
CA THR A 607 29.33 41.83 29.04
C THR A 607 27.80 41.77 28.80
N ALA A 608 27.19 40.63 29.19
CA ALA A 608 25.85 40.57 29.78
C ALA A 608 25.77 39.48 30.88
N THR A 609 24.99 39.79 31.92
CA THR A 609 24.82 39.19 33.26
C THR A 609 24.14 37.80 33.30
N PRO A 610 24.17 37.08 34.45
CA PRO A 610 24.14 35.61 34.48
C PRO A 610 22.72 35.02 34.47
N ALA A 611 22.52 33.98 33.66
CA ALA A 611 21.35 33.10 33.70
C ALA A 611 21.83 31.65 33.85
N VAL A 612 21.15 30.93 34.76
CA VAL A 612 21.29 29.54 35.21
C VAL A 612 22.16 28.64 34.31
N SER A 613 23.25 28.15 34.88
CA SER A 613 24.25 27.27 34.28
C SER A 613 23.66 25.92 33.84
N PRO A 614 23.88 25.47 32.58
CA PRO A 614 23.66 24.08 32.21
C PRO A 614 24.87 23.24 32.62
N PHE A 615 24.66 22.27 33.51
CA PHE A 615 25.68 21.40 34.13
C PHE A 615 26.50 20.50 33.15
N PHE A 616 26.27 20.59 31.83
CA PHE A 616 26.95 19.78 30.80
C PHE A 616 27.88 20.58 29.87
N ALA A 617 27.84 21.92 29.88
CA ALA A 617 28.67 22.73 28.98
C ALA A 617 30.14 22.85 29.47
N ASP A 618 30.39 22.75 30.77
CA ASP A 618 31.73 22.90 31.35
C ASP A 618 32.56 21.60 31.31
N SER A 619 31.95 20.42 31.23
CA SER A 619 32.67 19.13 31.29
C SER A 619 33.29 18.69 29.96
N LEU A 620 32.95 19.33 28.84
CA LEU A 620 33.64 19.16 27.55
C LEU A 620 34.86 20.08 27.42
N GLN A 621 35.27 20.77 28.49
CA GLN A 621 36.60 21.38 28.54
C GLN A 621 37.65 20.27 28.54
N VAL A 622 38.23 20.11 27.36
CA VAL A 622 39.48 19.41 27.07
C VAL A 622 40.42 19.54 28.26
N PRO A 623 40.79 18.44 28.95
CA PRO A 623 41.90 18.46 29.88
C PRO A 623 43.14 18.93 29.13
N SER A 624 43.75 20.03 29.58
CA SER A 624 45.02 20.56 29.07
C SER A 624 46.12 19.47 29.00
N PRO A 625 47.07 19.56 28.06
CA PRO A 625 47.02 18.80 26.81
C PRO A 625 48.00 17.62 26.77
N GLN A 626 47.54 16.48 26.26
CA GLN A 626 48.34 15.71 25.30
C GLN A 626 47.74 16.01 23.90
N PRO A 627 48.56 16.37 22.89
CA PRO A 627 48.05 16.89 21.62
C PRO A 627 47.50 15.76 20.75
N GLN A 628 46.27 15.32 21.01
CA GLN A 628 45.47 14.63 20.00
C GLN A 628 44.71 15.71 19.23
N GLN A 629 45.19 16.04 18.02
CA GLN A 629 44.46 16.88 17.08
C GLN A 629 43.09 16.26 16.81
N THR A 630 42.03 16.84 17.38
CA THR A 630 40.65 16.42 17.13
C THR A 630 40.37 16.62 15.65
N SER A 631 40.08 15.56 14.91
CA SER A 631 39.80 15.67 13.48
C SER A 631 38.56 16.54 13.26
N ARG A 632 38.48 17.26 12.13
CA ARG A 632 37.31 18.07 11.79
C ARG A 632 36.02 17.25 11.83
N ALA A 633 36.08 15.98 11.41
CA ALA A 633 34.99 15.02 11.46
C ALA A 633 34.49 14.78 12.90
N GLN A 634 35.41 14.52 13.83
CA GLN A 634 35.10 14.30 15.22
C GLN A 634 34.50 15.56 15.88
N ALA A 635 34.96 16.76 15.50
CA ALA A 635 34.38 18.01 16.00
C ALA A 635 32.92 18.20 15.58
N LEU A 636 32.56 17.85 14.34
CA LEU A 636 31.17 17.94 13.84
C LEU A 636 30.26 16.93 14.55
N LEU A 637 30.72 15.69 14.73
CA LEU A 637 29.99 14.65 15.46
C LEU A 637 29.72 15.05 16.92
N LEU A 638 30.74 15.56 17.62
CA LEU A 638 30.58 16.01 19.01
C LEU A 638 29.67 17.23 19.13
N ALA A 639 29.68 18.15 18.17
CA ALA A 639 28.76 19.29 18.12
C ALA A 639 27.30 18.83 17.95
N ALA A 640 27.06 17.88 17.04
CA ALA A 640 25.73 17.28 16.86
C ALA A 640 25.26 16.54 18.13
N LEU A 641 26.15 15.75 18.75
CA LEU A 641 25.86 15.05 20.00
C LEU A 641 25.50 16.02 21.14
N SER A 642 26.28 17.09 21.31
CA SER A 642 26.01 18.13 22.32
C SER A 642 24.64 18.78 22.11
N TYR A 643 24.30 19.10 20.85
CA TYR A 643 22.99 19.65 20.50
C TYR A 643 21.85 18.70 20.87
N VAL A 644 21.98 17.41 20.55
CA VAL A 644 20.98 16.38 20.88
C VAL A 644 20.82 16.21 22.40
N VAL A 645 21.93 16.08 23.14
CA VAL A 645 21.89 15.90 24.60
C VAL A 645 21.26 17.11 25.30
N SER A 646 21.52 18.33 24.84
CA SER A 646 20.91 19.55 25.38
C SER A 646 19.38 19.61 25.26
N ALA A 647 18.79 18.78 24.38
CA ALA A 647 17.35 18.73 24.14
C ALA A 647 16.63 17.66 24.98
N LEU A 648 17.36 16.70 25.58
CA LEU A 648 16.77 15.61 26.36
C LEU A 648 15.96 16.07 27.58
N PRO A 649 16.37 17.10 28.36
CA PRO A 649 15.59 17.54 29.51
C PRO A 649 14.26 18.23 29.15
N ASN A 650 14.05 18.60 27.87
CA ASN A 650 12.83 19.27 27.44
C ASN A 650 11.76 18.24 27.00
N PRO A 651 10.61 18.13 27.71
CA PRO A 651 9.59 17.13 27.40
C PRO A 651 9.04 17.22 25.97
N ALA A 652 8.99 18.41 25.37
CA ALA A 652 8.49 18.61 24.00
C ALA A 652 9.46 18.12 22.91
N LEU A 653 10.75 17.97 23.26
CA LEU A 653 11.83 17.56 22.35
C LEU A 653 12.37 16.17 22.67
N CYS A 654 12.18 15.67 23.89
CA CYS A 654 12.84 14.48 24.40
C CYS A 654 12.66 13.25 23.51
N LEU A 655 11.45 13.02 22.98
CA LEU A 655 11.21 11.90 22.05
C LEU A 655 12.11 11.97 20.82
N GLN A 656 12.17 13.14 20.17
CA GLN A 656 12.98 13.33 18.96
C GLN A 656 14.48 13.34 19.27
N ALA A 657 14.87 13.91 20.41
CA ALA A 657 16.25 13.88 20.89
C ALA A 657 16.71 12.44 21.20
N GLY A 658 15.87 11.62 21.84
CA GLY A 658 16.16 10.21 22.14
C GLY A 658 16.30 9.36 20.88
N VAL A 659 15.47 9.59 19.85
CA VAL A 659 15.59 8.91 18.55
C VAL A 659 16.87 9.33 17.82
N ALA A 660 17.15 10.64 17.76
CA ALA A 660 18.37 11.16 17.15
C ALA A 660 19.65 10.65 17.84
N LEU A 661 19.64 10.61 19.19
CA LEU A 661 20.74 10.07 19.99
C LEU A 661 20.99 8.60 19.67
N ARG A 662 19.91 7.80 19.62
CA ARG A 662 19.99 6.38 19.28
C ARG A 662 20.62 6.17 17.90
N ASN A 663 20.12 6.87 16.88
CA ASN A 663 20.64 6.75 15.51
C ASN A 663 22.11 7.20 15.42
N LEU A 664 22.47 8.34 16.05
CA LEU A 664 23.86 8.80 16.10
C LEU A 664 24.79 7.79 16.76
N CYS A 665 24.42 7.27 17.93
CA CYS A 665 25.22 6.30 18.65
C CYS A 665 25.34 4.98 17.89
N ASP A 666 24.25 4.52 17.26
CA ASP A 666 24.23 3.26 16.54
C ASP A 666 25.06 3.29 15.25
N SER A 667 25.03 4.38 14.50
CA SER A 667 25.86 4.52 13.29
C SER A 667 27.34 4.82 13.61
N ASN A 668 27.65 5.44 14.75
CA ASN A 668 28.99 5.97 15.07
C ASN A 668 29.66 5.29 16.28
N ARG A 669 29.33 4.02 16.57
CA ARG A 669 29.77 3.30 17.78
C ARG A 669 31.28 3.41 18.03
N LYS A 670 32.09 3.11 17.00
CA LYS A 670 33.57 3.13 17.08
C LYS A 670 34.14 4.53 17.33
N ALA A 671 33.56 5.56 16.72
CA ALA A 671 34.01 6.94 16.88
C ALA A 671 33.68 7.53 18.27
N LEU A 672 32.59 7.04 18.89
CA LEU A 672 32.11 7.50 20.18
C LEU A 672 32.68 6.71 21.37
N ALA A 673 33.15 5.48 21.15
CA ALA A 673 33.73 4.62 22.19
C ALA A 673 34.83 5.29 23.05
N PRO A 674 35.76 6.12 22.50
CA PRO A 674 36.74 6.84 23.30
C PRO A 674 36.15 7.85 24.30
N HIS A 675 34.90 8.28 24.10
CA HIS A 675 34.20 9.28 24.92
C HIS A 675 33.23 8.65 25.93
N ILE A 676 33.42 7.38 26.28
CA ILE A 676 32.52 6.64 27.18
C ILE A 676 32.31 7.32 28.55
N SER A 677 33.30 8.08 29.05
CA SER A 677 33.17 8.84 30.30
C SER A 677 32.04 9.88 30.25
N ALA A 678 31.89 10.57 29.12
CA ALA A 678 30.81 11.54 28.92
C ALA A 678 29.41 10.87 28.90
N PHE A 679 29.33 9.63 28.40
CA PHE A 679 28.10 8.82 28.48
C PHE A 679 27.82 8.34 29.90
N GLY A 680 28.83 8.19 30.76
CA GLY A 680 28.67 7.98 32.20
C GLY A 680 28.00 9.16 32.91
N GLU A 681 28.36 10.38 32.53
CA GLU A 681 27.66 11.60 33.01
C GLU A 681 26.21 11.63 32.51
N LEU A 682 25.98 11.33 31.22
CA LEU A 682 24.63 11.23 30.65
C LEU A 682 23.76 10.21 31.40
N HIS A 683 24.33 9.05 31.75
CA HIS A 683 23.66 8.05 32.57
C HIS A 683 23.29 8.59 33.96
N SER A 684 24.19 9.35 34.61
CA SER A 684 23.90 9.98 35.90
C SER A 684 22.76 11.02 35.82
N GLY A 685 22.61 11.67 34.66
CA GLY A 685 21.58 12.67 34.37
C GLY A 685 20.20 12.11 34.00
N LEU A 686 20.04 10.78 33.93
CA LEU A 686 18.77 10.12 33.53
C LEU A 686 17.56 10.53 34.38
N GLY A 687 17.77 11.01 35.61
CA GLY A 687 16.69 11.54 36.45
C GLY A 687 15.92 12.71 35.83
N SER A 688 16.53 13.46 34.90
CA SER A 688 15.90 14.57 34.18
C SER A 688 15.10 14.17 32.93
N VAL A 689 15.20 12.90 32.52
CA VAL A 689 14.58 12.37 31.31
C VAL A 689 13.24 11.69 31.66
N PRO A 690 12.15 11.92 30.91
CA PRO A 690 10.90 11.19 31.07
C PRO A 690 11.08 9.67 30.98
N ASP A 691 10.36 8.91 31.81
CA ASP A 691 10.49 7.46 31.89
C ASP A 691 10.29 6.75 30.55
N SER A 692 9.38 7.24 29.70
CA SER A 692 9.11 6.69 28.36
C SER A 692 10.32 6.75 27.40
N GLU A 693 11.25 7.67 27.64
CA GLU A 693 12.40 7.91 26.75
C GLU A 693 13.72 7.35 27.31
N LYS A 694 13.75 6.96 28.60
CA LYS A 694 14.95 6.39 29.24
C LYS A 694 15.47 5.16 28.52
N GLY A 695 14.56 4.30 28.01
CA GLY A 695 14.93 3.12 27.23
C GLY A 695 15.75 3.46 25.98
N LYS A 696 15.39 4.54 25.26
CA LYS A 696 16.13 4.98 24.06
C LYS A 696 17.52 5.51 24.41
N VAL A 697 17.64 6.27 25.50
CA VAL A 697 18.93 6.79 25.97
C VAL A 697 19.85 5.64 26.40
N LEU A 698 19.33 4.68 27.16
CA LEU A 698 20.10 3.51 27.59
C LEU A 698 20.48 2.59 26.43
N GLN A 699 19.60 2.41 25.44
CA GLN A 699 19.94 1.74 24.18
C GLN A 699 21.10 2.46 23.47
N SER A 700 21.08 3.80 23.42
CA SER A 700 22.14 4.59 22.78
C SER A 700 23.49 4.40 23.48
N ILE A 701 23.50 4.41 24.81
CA ILE A 701 24.71 4.15 25.61
C ILE A 701 25.20 2.72 25.35
N ALA A 702 24.29 1.74 25.32
CA ALA A 702 24.63 0.35 25.04
C ALA A 702 25.25 0.16 23.64
N SER A 703 24.79 0.86 22.61
CA SER A 703 25.41 0.88 21.27
C SER A 703 26.87 1.37 21.30
N VAL A 704 27.18 2.38 22.12
CA VAL A 704 28.57 2.85 22.27
C VAL A 704 29.42 1.85 23.06
N VAL A 705 28.86 1.27 24.13
CA VAL A 705 29.53 0.24 24.94
C VAL A 705 29.87 -0.99 24.11
N GLN A 706 29.03 -1.36 23.15
CA GLN A 706 29.25 -2.49 22.25
C GLN A 706 30.55 -2.39 21.44
N ALA A 707 31.00 -1.18 21.08
CA ALA A 707 32.24 -0.96 20.34
C ALA A 707 33.51 -0.97 21.21
N LEU A 708 33.39 -1.07 22.53
CA LEU A 708 34.54 -1.21 23.42
C LEU A 708 35.11 -2.64 23.36
N PRO A 709 36.40 -2.83 23.70
CA PRO A 709 36.93 -4.16 23.95
C PRO A 709 36.07 -4.91 24.98
N PRO A 710 35.80 -6.22 24.81
CA PRO A 710 34.86 -6.96 25.68
C PRO A 710 35.14 -6.83 27.18
N GLU A 711 36.40 -6.79 27.60
CA GLU A 711 36.79 -6.62 29.02
C GLU A 711 36.44 -5.23 29.57
N GLN A 712 36.56 -4.18 28.73
CA GLN A 712 36.27 -2.79 29.11
C GLN A 712 34.77 -2.49 29.07
N ALA A 713 33.98 -3.29 28.36
CA ALA A 713 32.52 -3.19 28.33
C ALA A 713 31.86 -3.72 29.62
N ILE A 714 32.55 -4.55 30.41
CA ILE A 714 31.98 -5.19 31.61
C ILE A 714 31.52 -4.17 32.67
N PRO A 715 32.35 -3.22 33.14
CA PRO A 715 31.90 -2.28 34.19
C PRO A 715 30.73 -1.37 33.77
N PRO A 716 30.73 -0.75 32.57
CA PRO A 716 29.58 0.02 32.10
C PRO A 716 28.28 -0.80 32.04
N LEU A 717 28.34 -2.05 31.58
CA LEU A 717 27.17 -2.92 31.52
C LEU A 717 26.63 -3.27 32.91
N GLU A 718 27.50 -3.56 33.86
CA GLU A 718 27.10 -3.83 35.24
C GLU A 718 26.35 -2.64 35.84
N VAL A 719 26.83 -1.42 35.61
CA VAL A 719 26.21 -0.17 36.08
C VAL A 719 24.84 0.08 35.44
N ILE A 720 24.67 -0.26 34.15
CA ILE A 720 23.42 -0.04 33.42
C ILE A 720 22.37 -1.11 33.76
N VAL A 721 22.76 -2.38 33.79
CA VAL A 721 21.82 -3.51 33.85
C VAL A 721 21.43 -3.87 35.29
N SER A 722 22.35 -3.78 36.25
CA SER A 722 22.05 -4.17 37.64
C SER A 722 20.87 -3.41 38.26
N PRO A 723 20.74 -2.08 38.08
CA PRO A 723 19.59 -1.34 38.59
C PRO A 723 18.25 -1.75 37.96
N ILE A 724 18.26 -2.16 36.69
CA ILE A 724 17.07 -2.64 35.99
C ILE A 724 16.58 -3.94 36.64
N VAL A 725 17.51 -4.88 36.87
CA VAL A 725 17.22 -6.17 37.52
C VAL A 725 16.77 -5.98 38.98
N GLN A 726 17.38 -5.03 39.70
CA GLN A 726 16.96 -4.70 41.08
C GLN A 726 15.53 -4.16 41.12
N LYS A 727 15.18 -3.22 40.24
CA LYS A 727 13.82 -2.67 40.16
C LYS A 727 12.78 -3.72 39.74
N LEU A 728 13.13 -4.64 38.85
CA LEU A 728 12.26 -5.77 38.51
C LEU A 728 12.01 -6.67 39.74
N ASN A 729 13.05 -6.95 40.53
CA ASN A 729 12.89 -7.69 41.79
C ASN A 729 12.01 -6.92 42.79
N GLU A 730 12.20 -5.62 42.97
CA GLU A 730 11.34 -4.80 43.83
C GLU A 730 9.87 -4.83 43.37
N ALA A 731 9.62 -4.74 42.06
CA ALA A 731 8.30 -4.88 41.48
C ALA A 731 7.69 -6.27 41.80
N LEU A 732 8.46 -7.35 41.68
CA LEU A 732 7.99 -8.70 42.04
C LEU A 732 7.62 -8.83 43.52
N HIS A 733 8.40 -8.24 44.43
CA HIS A 733 8.11 -8.27 45.88
C HIS A 733 6.87 -7.43 46.23
N SER A 734 6.66 -6.31 45.53
CA SER A 734 5.50 -5.43 45.71
C SER A 734 4.24 -5.89 44.99
N SER A 735 4.33 -6.94 44.15
CA SER A 735 3.21 -7.45 43.34
C SER A 735 1.98 -7.87 44.16
N ALA A 736 2.17 -8.29 45.41
CA ALA A 736 1.09 -8.68 46.30
C ALA A 736 0.36 -7.49 46.97
N SER A 737 1.03 -6.34 47.11
CA SER A 737 0.49 -5.15 47.78
C SER A 737 -0.03 -4.10 46.81
N LEU A 738 0.68 -3.85 45.71
CA LEU A 738 0.34 -2.87 44.68
C LEU A 738 0.46 -3.48 43.27
N PRO A 739 -0.51 -4.30 42.83
CA PRO A 739 -0.40 -5.06 41.59
C PRO A 739 -0.25 -4.20 40.34
N ASP A 740 -1.00 -3.10 40.22
CA ASP A 740 -1.00 -2.25 39.01
C ASP A 740 0.28 -1.43 38.86
N ASP A 741 0.79 -0.86 39.96
CA ASP A 741 2.05 -0.10 39.96
C ASP A 741 3.25 -1.03 39.72
N ALA A 742 3.28 -2.18 40.39
CA ALA A 742 4.30 -3.21 40.18
C ALA A 742 4.33 -3.69 38.72
N ARG A 743 3.14 -3.91 38.13
CA ARG A 743 2.98 -4.29 36.73
C ARG A 743 3.52 -3.21 35.78
N ALA A 744 3.17 -1.94 35.99
CA ALA A 744 3.65 -0.84 35.14
C ALA A 744 5.18 -0.68 35.20
N VAL A 745 5.76 -0.79 36.41
CA VAL A 745 7.22 -0.79 36.60
C VAL A 745 7.87 -1.97 35.90
N ALA A 746 7.30 -3.17 36.03
CA ALA A 746 7.83 -4.37 35.38
C ALA A 746 7.87 -4.24 33.86
N ILE A 747 6.78 -3.77 33.24
CA ILE A 747 6.73 -3.53 31.78
C ILE A 747 7.83 -2.55 31.35
N LEU A 748 7.91 -1.39 32.02
CA LEU A 748 8.91 -0.38 31.69
C LEU A 748 10.35 -0.91 31.81
N GLN A 749 10.67 -1.65 32.88
CA GLN A 749 12.02 -2.20 33.06
C GLN A 749 12.35 -3.31 32.05
N LEU A 750 11.38 -4.15 31.67
CA LEU A 750 11.56 -5.15 30.60
C LEU A 750 11.81 -4.48 29.24
N GLU A 751 11.08 -3.41 28.91
CA GLU A 751 11.28 -2.64 27.68
C GLU A 751 12.66 -1.95 27.66
N ILE A 752 13.10 -1.39 28.79
CA ILE A 752 14.44 -0.81 28.92
C ILE A 752 15.51 -1.90 28.73
N LEU A 753 15.36 -3.06 29.37
CA LEU A 753 16.30 -4.18 29.23
C LEU A 753 16.36 -4.67 27.77
N SER A 754 15.21 -4.74 27.09
CA SER A 754 15.12 -5.05 25.66
C SER A 754 15.90 -4.02 24.84
N GLY A 755 15.71 -2.72 25.10
CA GLY A 755 16.46 -1.64 24.46
C GLY A 755 17.98 -1.77 24.65
N VAL A 756 18.44 -2.08 25.87
CA VAL A 756 19.87 -2.33 26.15
C VAL A 756 20.38 -3.54 25.36
N ALA A 757 19.63 -4.64 25.31
CA ALA A 757 20.00 -5.82 24.54
C ALA A 757 20.12 -5.49 23.04
N LYS A 758 19.16 -4.76 22.46
CA LYS A 758 19.21 -4.27 21.07
C LYS A 758 20.40 -3.34 20.80
N GLY A 759 20.79 -2.50 21.76
CA GLY A 759 21.98 -1.67 21.62
C GLY A 759 23.28 -2.49 21.53
N LEU A 760 23.33 -3.65 22.19
CA LEU A 760 24.51 -4.51 22.22
C LEU A 760 24.63 -5.47 21.04
N THR A 761 23.58 -5.67 20.24
CA THR A 761 23.66 -6.49 19.03
C THR A 761 24.51 -5.79 17.97
N HIS A 762 25.33 -6.55 17.24
CA HIS A 762 26.14 -6.03 16.13
C HIS A 762 25.22 -5.66 14.95
N THR A 763 25.18 -4.38 14.57
CA THR A 763 24.51 -3.94 13.34
C THR A 763 25.54 -3.95 12.21
N SER A 764 25.64 -5.06 11.48
CA SER A 764 26.34 -5.07 10.19
C SER A 764 25.30 -4.98 9.08
N GLU A 765 25.03 -3.76 8.60
CA GLU A 765 24.27 -3.52 7.37
C GLU A 765 25.15 -3.88 6.16
N GLY A 766 25.24 -5.17 5.88
CA GLY A 766 25.93 -5.71 4.72
C GLY A 766 25.67 -7.19 4.62
N LEU A 767 24.82 -7.59 3.66
CA LEU A 767 24.33 -8.97 3.45
C LEU A 767 25.44 -10.01 3.17
N LEU A 768 26.72 -9.64 3.24
CA LEU A 768 27.88 -10.45 2.85
C LEU A 768 29.06 -10.43 3.85
N ASP A 769 29.00 -9.65 4.94
CA ASP A 769 30.14 -9.48 5.89
C ASP A 769 29.75 -9.82 7.35
N GLY A 770 28.68 -10.62 7.54
CA GLY A 770 28.02 -10.84 8.83
C GLY A 770 28.64 -11.90 9.76
N GLU A 771 29.83 -12.42 9.47
CA GLU A 771 30.49 -13.37 10.39
C GLU A 771 31.48 -12.60 11.28
N LEU A 772 31.23 -12.59 12.60
CA LEU A 772 32.26 -12.19 13.56
C LEU A 772 33.51 -13.02 13.30
N GLU A 773 34.65 -12.34 13.10
CA GLU A 773 35.95 -13.00 13.00
C GLU A 773 36.11 -13.97 14.20
N PRO A 774 36.52 -15.24 13.99
CA PRO A 774 36.60 -16.23 15.06
C PRO A 774 37.41 -15.76 16.27
N ALA A 775 38.40 -14.89 16.04
CA ALA A 775 39.22 -14.28 17.08
C ALA A 775 38.47 -13.23 17.94
N GLU A 776 37.51 -12.51 17.37
CA GLU A 776 36.66 -11.57 18.12
C GLU A 776 35.61 -12.32 18.94
N LEU A 777 35.01 -13.36 18.35
CA LEU A 777 34.06 -14.24 19.03
C LEU A 777 34.71 -14.90 20.26
N GLU A 778 35.96 -15.35 20.15
CA GLU A 778 36.69 -15.93 21.28
C GLU A 778 36.90 -14.91 22.42
N LYS A 779 37.25 -13.66 22.11
CA LYS A 779 37.40 -12.60 23.13
C LYS A 779 36.08 -12.32 23.86
N ILE A 780 34.96 -12.32 23.13
CA ILE A 780 33.62 -12.16 23.72
C ILE A 780 33.31 -13.36 24.63
N ASN A 781 33.61 -14.58 24.19
CA ASN A 781 33.41 -15.79 24.99
C ASN A 781 34.24 -15.77 26.28
N VAL A 782 35.51 -15.33 26.22
CA VAL A 782 36.35 -15.16 27.41
C VAL A 782 35.75 -14.14 28.37
N ALA A 783 35.33 -12.97 27.89
CA ALA A 783 34.70 -11.94 28.72
C ALA A 783 33.35 -12.40 29.32
N ARG A 784 32.59 -13.25 28.61
CA ARG A 784 31.37 -13.87 29.15
C ARG A 784 31.65 -14.78 30.34
N GLN A 785 32.85 -15.37 30.45
CA GLN A 785 33.26 -16.20 31.58
C GLN A 785 33.73 -15.39 32.80
N ASP A 786 33.82 -14.05 32.72
CA ASP A 786 34.05 -13.20 33.90
C ASP A 786 32.90 -13.42 34.91
N GLY A 787 33.26 -13.66 36.17
CA GLY A 787 32.29 -13.97 37.22
C GLY A 787 31.21 -12.89 37.42
N ARG A 788 31.48 -11.63 37.07
CA ARG A 788 30.48 -10.56 37.09
C ARG A 788 29.43 -10.74 35.99
N MET A 789 29.85 -11.09 34.77
CA MET A 789 28.94 -11.30 33.64
C MET A 789 28.16 -12.61 33.74
N VAL A 790 28.74 -13.64 34.35
CA VAL A 790 28.02 -14.87 34.70
C VAL A 790 26.89 -14.55 35.69
N LYS A 791 27.21 -13.90 36.82
CA LYS A 791 26.22 -13.48 37.83
C LYS A 791 25.14 -12.56 37.26
N LEU A 792 25.52 -11.64 36.37
CA LEU A 792 24.57 -10.73 35.75
C LEU A 792 23.57 -11.49 34.86
N ARG A 793 24.04 -12.43 34.03
CA ARG A 793 23.17 -13.27 33.20
C ARG A 793 22.27 -14.18 34.03
N GLU A 794 22.79 -14.78 35.09
CA GLU A 794 22.00 -15.55 36.07
C GLU A 794 20.91 -14.68 36.70
N SER A 795 21.26 -13.49 37.18
CA SER A 795 20.31 -12.55 37.80
C SER A 795 19.21 -12.10 36.83
N ILE A 796 19.55 -11.85 35.55
CA ILE A 796 18.58 -11.54 34.51
C ILE A 796 17.64 -12.73 34.27
N PHE A 797 18.20 -13.94 34.14
CA PHE A 797 17.40 -15.14 33.90
C PHE A 797 16.45 -15.44 35.07
N ASP A 798 16.95 -15.35 36.30
CA ASP A 798 16.17 -15.62 37.51
C ASP A 798 15.01 -14.62 37.67
N VAL A 799 15.27 -13.32 37.46
CA VAL A 799 14.20 -12.31 37.55
C VAL A 799 13.16 -12.51 36.45
N VAL A 800 13.58 -12.81 35.21
CA VAL A 800 12.68 -13.09 34.08
C VAL A 800 11.84 -14.34 34.35
N ARG A 801 12.45 -15.39 34.90
CA ARG A 801 11.74 -16.59 35.32
C ARG A 801 10.66 -16.27 36.35
N SER A 802 10.98 -15.50 37.40
CA SER A 802 10.00 -15.08 38.40
C SER A 802 8.87 -14.23 37.81
N VAL A 803 9.15 -13.34 36.86
CA VAL A 803 8.13 -12.56 36.12
C VAL A 803 7.19 -13.50 35.37
N VAL A 804 7.71 -14.50 34.63
CA VAL A 804 6.89 -15.50 33.92
C VAL A 804 6.06 -16.33 34.90
N GLU A 805 6.65 -16.73 36.03
CA GLU A 805 5.99 -17.54 37.07
C GLU A 805 4.85 -16.80 37.79
N ILE A 806 4.84 -15.47 37.82
CA ILE A 806 3.79 -14.68 38.48
C ILE A 806 2.78 -14.12 37.46
N TRP A 807 3.25 -13.59 36.33
CA TRP A 807 2.46 -12.77 35.41
C TRP A 807 2.31 -13.32 33.98
N SER A 808 2.52 -14.63 33.77
CA SER A 808 2.38 -15.28 32.44
C SER A 808 1.01 -15.08 31.75
N THR A 809 -0.03 -14.74 32.51
CA THR A 809 -1.39 -14.49 32.00
C THR A 809 -1.65 -13.02 31.65
N ASP A 810 -0.74 -12.10 32.01
CA ASP A 810 -0.89 -10.68 31.68
C ASP A 810 -0.42 -10.39 30.25
N VAL A 811 -1.29 -9.74 29.47
CA VAL A 811 -1.01 -9.44 28.06
C VAL A 811 0.13 -8.43 27.90
N GLY A 812 0.19 -7.40 28.74
CA GLY A 812 1.21 -6.35 28.64
C GLY A 812 2.60 -6.87 28.98
N ILE A 813 2.71 -7.65 30.06
CA ILE A 813 3.96 -8.31 30.45
C ILE A 813 4.36 -9.36 29.41
N GLY A 814 3.40 -10.14 28.88
CA GLY A 814 3.66 -11.11 27.80
C GLY A 814 4.26 -10.46 26.55
N LEU A 815 3.77 -9.29 26.14
CA LEU A 815 4.32 -8.51 25.03
C LEU A 815 5.74 -7.99 25.34
N ALA A 816 5.97 -7.43 26.52
CA ALA A 816 7.28 -6.94 26.92
C ALA A 816 8.32 -8.07 27.02
N LEU A 817 7.93 -9.24 27.55
CA LEU A 817 8.77 -10.45 27.57
C LEU A 817 9.05 -10.97 26.16
N SER A 818 8.06 -10.92 25.26
CA SER A 818 8.26 -11.31 23.86
C SER A 818 9.32 -10.45 23.18
N ASP A 819 9.27 -9.13 23.34
CA ASP A 819 10.27 -8.20 22.79
C ASP A 819 11.65 -8.42 23.42
N LEU A 820 11.70 -8.62 24.75
CA LEU A 820 12.95 -8.92 25.46
C LEU A 820 13.56 -10.23 24.96
N PHE A 821 12.79 -11.32 24.85
CA PHE A 821 13.33 -12.62 24.47
C PHE A 821 13.89 -12.58 23.04
N LYS A 822 13.21 -11.89 22.11
CA LYS A 822 13.72 -11.67 20.74
C LYS A 822 15.04 -10.89 20.73
N SER A 823 15.23 -9.98 21.68
CA SER A 823 16.37 -9.06 21.71
C SER A 823 17.57 -9.57 22.51
N ILE A 824 17.32 -10.32 23.58
CA ILE A 824 18.35 -10.88 24.46
C ILE A 824 18.82 -12.27 24.00
N THR A 825 18.07 -12.91 23.11
CA THR A 825 18.56 -14.09 22.39
C THR A 825 19.34 -13.65 21.18
N SER A 826 20.45 -14.32 20.94
CA SER A 826 21.33 -14.04 19.81
C SER A 826 21.58 -15.30 19.00
N LEU A 827 21.69 -15.15 17.68
CA LEU A 827 22.27 -16.19 16.83
C LEU A 827 23.74 -16.40 17.23
N PRO A 828 24.35 -17.56 16.92
CA PRO A 828 25.76 -17.82 17.20
C PRO A 828 26.72 -16.74 16.66
N THR A 829 26.32 -16.06 15.58
CA THR A 829 27.04 -14.96 14.92
C THR A 829 26.93 -13.61 15.63
N ASP A 830 25.97 -13.44 16.56
CA ASP A 830 25.63 -12.14 17.17
C ASP A 830 25.67 -12.18 18.71
N ILE A 831 26.50 -13.07 19.29
CA ILE A 831 26.55 -13.26 20.74
C ILE A 831 27.04 -11.99 21.46
N THR A 832 26.26 -11.49 22.43
CA THR A 832 26.61 -10.30 23.23
C THR A 832 27.12 -10.71 24.62
N LEU A 833 27.50 -9.77 25.49
CA LEU A 833 27.91 -10.09 26.87
C LEU A 833 26.74 -10.54 27.77
N ILE A 834 25.52 -10.10 27.47
CA ILE A 834 24.31 -10.40 28.28
C ILE A 834 23.36 -11.40 27.63
N SER A 835 23.67 -11.90 26.42
CA SER A 835 22.76 -12.79 25.71
C SER A 835 22.50 -14.10 26.44
N LEU A 836 21.25 -14.56 26.38
CA LEU A 836 20.75 -15.76 27.04
C LEU A 836 20.55 -16.92 26.05
N PRO A 837 20.74 -18.18 26.48
CA PRO A 837 20.53 -19.35 25.64
C PRO A 837 19.03 -19.58 25.33
N ALA A 838 18.74 -19.99 24.09
CA ALA A 838 17.35 -20.19 23.62
C ALA A 838 16.63 -21.36 24.33
N GLY A 839 17.34 -22.43 24.70
CA GLY A 839 16.75 -23.62 25.33
C GLY A 839 16.04 -23.33 26.67
N PRO A 840 16.73 -22.79 27.67
CA PRO A 840 16.10 -22.42 28.95
C PRO A 840 14.96 -21.41 28.82
N LEU A 841 15.04 -20.47 27.85
CA LEU A 841 13.94 -19.55 27.58
C LEU A 841 12.73 -20.26 26.96
N LEU A 842 12.95 -21.26 26.11
CA LEU A 842 11.87 -22.07 25.55
C LEU A 842 11.13 -22.84 26.65
N GLU A 843 11.85 -23.33 27.68
CA GLU A 843 11.22 -23.95 28.84
C GLU A 843 10.29 -22.99 29.59
N LEU A 844 10.70 -21.73 29.79
CA LEU A 844 9.85 -20.69 30.38
C LEU A 844 8.61 -20.40 29.51
N VAL A 845 8.78 -20.36 28.18
CA VAL A 845 7.65 -20.19 27.25
C VAL A 845 6.69 -21.38 27.33
N CYS A 846 7.20 -22.61 27.41
CA CYS A 846 6.37 -23.80 27.62
C CYS A 846 5.58 -23.73 28.93
N MET A 847 6.19 -23.25 30.02
CA MET A 847 5.48 -23.01 31.29
C MET A 847 4.36 -21.97 31.15
N ALA A 848 4.61 -20.87 30.42
CA ALA A 848 3.59 -19.84 30.16
C ALA A 848 2.43 -20.39 29.30
N ILE A 849 2.75 -21.15 28.25
CA ILE A 849 1.78 -21.80 27.35
C ILE A 849 0.85 -22.75 28.11
N GLN A 850 1.38 -23.52 29.07
CA GLN A 850 0.58 -24.44 29.89
C GLN A 850 -0.45 -23.71 30.77
N ARG A 851 -0.17 -22.46 31.16
CA ARG A 851 -1.09 -21.65 31.98
C ARG A 851 -2.11 -20.94 31.11
N GLN A 852 -1.67 -20.32 30.02
CA GLN A 852 -2.53 -19.66 29.06
C GLN A 852 -1.90 -19.67 27.67
N LEU A 853 -2.52 -20.43 26.77
CA LEU A 853 -2.13 -20.47 25.37
C LEU A 853 -2.52 -19.15 24.68
N THR A 854 -1.52 -18.44 24.15
CA THR A 854 -1.72 -17.24 23.31
C THR A 854 -0.87 -17.35 22.05
N ALA A 855 -1.30 -16.68 20.98
CA ALA A 855 -0.54 -16.60 19.73
C ALA A 855 0.90 -16.08 19.98
N ALA A 856 1.05 -15.05 20.81
CA ALA A 856 2.35 -14.46 21.14
C ALA A 856 3.35 -15.45 21.76
N TRP A 857 2.89 -16.32 22.67
CA TRP A 857 3.75 -17.35 23.26
C TRP A 857 4.16 -18.42 22.24
N ILE A 858 3.26 -18.80 21.33
CA ILE A 858 3.55 -19.77 20.28
C ILE A 858 4.53 -19.20 19.26
N THR A 859 4.36 -17.94 18.83
CA THR A 859 5.32 -17.26 17.95
C THR A 859 6.69 -17.21 18.61
N LEU A 860 6.76 -16.95 19.92
CA LEU A 860 8.02 -16.91 20.64
C LEU A 860 8.68 -18.30 20.72
N ALA A 861 7.89 -19.36 20.98
CA ALA A 861 8.39 -20.74 20.91
C ALA A 861 8.96 -21.06 19.52
N THR A 862 8.27 -20.61 18.46
CA THR A 862 8.73 -20.77 17.07
C THR A 862 10.09 -20.11 16.83
N ILE A 863 10.27 -18.87 17.30
CA ILE A 863 11.54 -18.12 17.18
C ILE A 863 12.66 -18.80 17.99
N LEU A 864 12.38 -19.30 19.19
CA LEU A 864 13.39 -19.97 20.01
C LEU A 864 13.80 -21.32 19.43
N ILE A 865 12.84 -22.13 18.97
CA ILE A 865 13.10 -23.38 18.24
C ILE A 865 13.93 -23.09 16.98
N ALA A 866 13.65 -21.97 16.31
CA ALA A 866 14.39 -21.54 15.15
C ALA A 866 15.88 -21.29 15.41
N GLN A 867 16.19 -20.70 16.57
CA GLN A 867 17.55 -20.41 17.00
C GLN A 867 18.31 -21.64 17.52
N LEU A 868 17.63 -22.73 17.87
CA LEU A 868 18.29 -23.98 18.26
C LEU A 868 19.01 -24.66 17.09
N ASN A 869 18.59 -24.39 15.84
CA ASN A 869 19.26 -24.83 14.63
C ASN A 869 19.25 -23.72 13.55
N PRO A 870 20.09 -22.69 13.71
CA PRO A 870 20.09 -21.55 12.79
C PRO A 870 20.62 -21.97 11.40
N PRO A 871 20.13 -21.35 10.31
CA PRO A 871 20.64 -21.63 8.97
C PRO A 871 22.12 -21.20 8.86
N LEU A 872 22.96 -22.06 8.28
CA LEU A 872 24.32 -21.66 7.87
C LEU A 872 24.23 -20.91 6.56
N PHE A 873 24.92 -19.77 6.45
CA PHE A 873 25.05 -19.01 5.20
C PHE A 873 26.17 -19.54 4.28
N ALA A 874 26.98 -20.49 4.77
CA ALA A 874 28.01 -21.17 3.99
C ALA A 874 27.41 -22.18 2.99
N LEU A 875 27.97 -22.26 1.78
CA LEU A 875 27.63 -23.23 0.70
C LEU A 875 27.91 -24.71 1.06
N THR A 876 28.16 -25.02 2.33
CA THR A 876 28.37 -26.37 2.85
C THR A 876 27.05 -26.98 3.34
N LEU A 877 26.89 -28.29 3.12
CA LEU A 877 25.73 -29.08 3.58
C LEU A 877 25.33 -28.70 5.00
N LYS A 878 24.08 -28.27 5.21
CA LYS A 878 23.51 -27.93 6.53
C LYS A 878 23.79 -29.09 7.50
N PRO A 879 24.66 -28.94 8.50
CA PRO A 879 24.80 -29.95 9.54
C PRO A 879 23.44 -30.05 10.25
N GLY A 880 23.02 -31.27 10.56
CA GLY A 880 21.79 -31.51 11.32
C GLY A 880 21.81 -30.82 12.69
N PRO A 881 20.66 -30.72 13.37
CA PRO A 881 20.59 -30.12 14.70
C PRO A 881 21.56 -30.82 15.68
N LYS A 882 22.13 -30.06 16.61
CA LYS A 882 22.99 -30.62 17.67
C LYS A 882 22.17 -31.54 18.59
N PRO A 883 22.76 -32.60 19.19
CA PRO A 883 22.03 -33.51 20.10
C PRO A 883 21.37 -32.80 21.29
N GLU A 884 22.00 -31.74 21.82
CA GLU A 884 21.43 -30.91 22.89
C GLU A 884 20.17 -30.17 22.44
N ALA A 885 20.18 -29.61 21.23
CA ALA A 885 19.03 -28.94 20.63
C ALA A 885 17.87 -29.92 20.39
N GLU A 886 18.18 -31.13 19.93
CA GLU A 886 17.18 -32.20 19.80
C GLU A 886 16.56 -32.59 21.15
N ALA A 887 17.36 -32.67 22.21
CA ALA A 887 16.87 -32.98 23.56
C ALA A 887 15.91 -31.91 24.09
N VAL A 888 16.21 -30.63 23.84
CA VAL A 888 15.34 -29.49 24.21
C VAL A 888 14.03 -29.53 23.43
N VAL A 889 14.07 -29.76 22.11
CA VAL A 889 12.82 -29.87 21.31
C VAL A 889 12.02 -31.10 21.72
N ARG A 890 12.68 -32.21 22.08
CA ARG A 890 12.03 -33.43 22.57
C ARG A 890 11.24 -33.21 23.86
N SER A 891 11.74 -32.37 24.78
CA SER A 891 11.01 -32.02 26.01
C SER A 891 9.90 -31.00 25.76
N ALA A 892 10.12 -30.02 24.86
CA ALA A 892 9.17 -28.95 24.58
C ALA A 892 7.97 -29.39 23.71
N LEU A 893 8.21 -30.24 22.69
CA LEU A 893 7.19 -30.59 21.69
C LEU A 893 5.93 -31.24 22.30
N PRO A 894 6.01 -32.22 23.23
CA PRO A 894 4.82 -32.76 23.90
C PRO A 894 4.01 -31.71 24.66
N VAL A 895 4.68 -30.72 25.27
CA VAL A 895 4.01 -29.63 26.00
C VAL A 895 3.26 -28.70 25.04
N LEU A 896 3.91 -28.30 23.94
CA LEU A 896 3.31 -27.47 22.89
C LEU A 896 2.10 -28.15 22.26
N LEU A 897 2.22 -29.44 21.93
CA LEU A 897 1.14 -30.24 21.37
C LEU A 897 -0.01 -30.42 22.38
N GLY A 898 0.31 -30.76 23.63
CA GLY A 898 -0.70 -30.94 24.67
C GLY A 898 -1.54 -29.68 24.88
N ALA A 899 -0.89 -28.52 25.03
CA ALA A 899 -1.58 -27.25 25.20
C ALA A 899 -2.38 -26.85 23.95
N GLY A 900 -1.76 -26.87 22.77
CA GLY A 900 -2.40 -26.47 21.51
C GLY A 900 -3.58 -27.36 21.12
N LEU A 901 -3.40 -28.68 21.16
CA LEU A 901 -4.45 -29.63 20.79
C LEU A 901 -5.59 -29.68 21.80
N SER A 902 -5.34 -29.40 23.09
CA SER A 902 -6.42 -29.31 24.09
C SER A 902 -7.41 -28.17 23.80
N VAL A 903 -6.90 -27.04 23.29
CA VAL A 903 -7.71 -25.87 22.94
C VAL A 903 -8.42 -26.08 21.60
N MET A 904 -7.68 -26.53 20.58
CA MET A 904 -8.23 -26.69 19.22
C MET A 904 -9.11 -27.93 19.05
N GLY A 905 -8.97 -28.95 19.91
CA GLY A 905 -9.77 -30.17 19.86
C GLY A 905 -11.24 -29.98 20.25
N VAL A 906 -11.60 -28.83 20.81
CA VAL A 906 -12.99 -28.47 21.13
C VAL A 906 -13.72 -28.02 19.86
N ALA A 907 -14.93 -28.56 19.63
CA ALA A 907 -15.73 -28.22 18.45
C ALA A 907 -16.00 -26.70 18.36
N GLY A 908 -15.70 -26.09 17.21
CA GLY A 908 -15.87 -24.66 16.98
C GLY A 908 -14.75 -23.78 17.56
N ALA A 909 -13.71 -24.35 18.18
CA ALA A 909 -12.65 -23.56 18.81
C ALA A 909 -11.62 -23.02 17.80
N MET A 910 -11.40 -23.73 16.69
CA MET A 910 -10.50 -23.29 15.62
C MET A 910 -11.03 -22.03 14.93
N GLU A 911 -12.33 -21.98 14.66
CA GLU A 911 -13.02 -20.85 14.05
C GLU A 911 -13.07 -19.64 14.99
N ARG A 912 -13.11 -19.87 16.30
CA ARG A 912 -13.12 -18.80 17.32
C ARG A 912 -11.73 -18.22 17.60
N ASN A 913 -10.66 -18.96 17.34
CA ASN A 913 -9.27 -18.57 17.66
C ASN A 913 -8.32 -18.81 16.46
N PRO A 914 -8.56 -18.18 15.30
CA PRO A 914 -7.80 -18.46 14.09
C PRO A 914 -6.33 -18.04 14.15
N ASP A 915 -6.00 -17.04 14.98
CA ASP A 915 -4.63 -16.59 15.28
C ASP A 915 -3.82 -17.67 16.00
N ILE A 916 -4.40 -18.34 17.00
CA ILE A 916 -3.78 -19.48 17.69
C ILE A 916 -3.53 -20.62 16.72
N VAL A 917 -4.50 -20.94 15.85
CA VAL A 917 -4.37 -22.02 14.86
C VAL A 917 -3.24 -21.71 13.87
N GLN A 918 -3.17 -20.47 13.39
CA GLN A 918 -2.10 -20.01 12.48
C GLN A 918 -0.73 -20.18 13.13
N GLU A 919 -0.51 -19.59 14.30
CA GLU A 919 0.79 -19.62 14.97
C GLU A 919 1.16 -21.04 15.42
N PHE A 920 0.18 -21.85 15.84
CA PHE A 920 0.41 -23.25 16.20
C PHE A 920 0.95 -24.06 15.03
N PHE A 921 0.29 -24.02 13.87
CA PHE A 921 0.78 -24.76 12.70
C PHE A 921 2.06 -24.15 12.13
N GLY A 922 2.27 -22.83 12.25
CA GLY A 922 3.56 -22.19 11.97
C GLY A 922 4.69 -22.74 12.85
N CYS A 923 4.43 -22.91 14.15
CA CYS A 923 5.37 -23.52 15.08
C CYS A 923 5.67 -24.98 14.73
N MET A 924 4.63 -25.76 14.41
CA MET A 924 4.78 -27.17 14.02
C MET A 924 5.54 -27.32 12.69
N ASP A 925 5.30 -26.42 11.73
CA ASP A 925 6.07 -26.35 10.49
C ASP A 925 7.56 -26.10 10.77
N ARG A 926 7.87 -25.15 11.67
CA ARG A 926 9.25 -24.87 12.05
C ARG A 926 9.96 -26.08 12.67
N VAL A 927 9.26 -26.84 13.52
CA VAL A 927 9.77 -28.12 14.06
C VAL A 927 9.93 -29.15 12.93
N ALA A 928 9.00 -29.21 11.97
CA ALA A 928 9.04 -30.17 10.88
C ALA A 928 10.20 -29.93 9.90
N GLN A 929 10.65 -28.68 9.74
CA GLN A 929 11.79 -28.33 8.89
C GLN A 929 13.12 -28.91 9.41
N ASP A 930 13.40 -28.74 10.71
CA ASP A 930 14.73 -28.99 11.30
C ASP A 930 14.79 -30.16 12.29
N PHE A 931 13.66 -30.54 12.89
CA PHE A 931 13.55 -31.54 13.95
C PHE A 931 12.52 -32.62 13.62
N THR A 932 12.36 -32.96 12.33
CA THR A 932 11.33 -33.88 11.81
C THR A 932 11.24 -35.20 12.59
N GLY A 933 12.38 -35.77 12.99
CA GLY A 933 12.45 -37.03 13.73
C GLY A 933 11.72 -36.99 15.08
N GLN A 934 11.62 -35.83 15.73
CA GLN A 934 11.00 -35.72 17.06
C GLN A 934 9.48 -35.97 17.02
N PHE A 935 8.81 -35.77 15.87
CA PHE A 935 7.38 -36.11 15.73
C PHE A 935 7.12 -37.62 15.84
N TYR A 936 8.09 -38.45 15.47
CA TYR A 936 7.96 -39.91 15.51
C TYR A 936 8.33 -40.52 16.86
N LEU A 937 8.86 -39.70 17.78
CA LEU A 937 9.20 -40.07 19.16
C LEU A 937 8.11 -39.63 20.16
N LEU A 938 7.00 -39.07 19.69
CA LEU A 938 5.88 -38.65 20.51
C LEU A 938 5.18 -39.84 21.20
N PRO A 939 4.50 -39.61 22.34
CA PRO A 939 3.64 -40.61 22.96
C PRO A 939 2.60 -41.17 21.97
N GLU A 940 2.19 -42.42 22.18
CA GLU A 940 1.23 -43.11 21.30
C GLU A 940 -0.04 -42.26 21.08
N GLY A 941 -0.41 -42.08 19.80
CA GLY A 941 -1.57 -41.28 19.38
C GLY A 941 -1.33 -39.77 19.24
N GLY A 942 -0.22 -39.21 19.76
CA GLY A 942 0.02 -37.76 19.71
C GLY A 942 0.13 -37.20 18.29
N LEU A 943 0.88 -37.88 17.41
CA LEU A 943 1.00 -37.51 16.00
C LEU A 943 -0.33 -37.68 15.25
N ASP A 944 -1.15 -38.66 15.65
CA ASP A 944 -2.45 -38.90 15.01
C ASP A 944 -3.45 -37.79 15.30
N THR A 945 -3.51 -37.33 16.55
CA THR A 945 -4.35 -36.19 16.93
C THR A 945 -3.90 -34.90 16.23
N LEU A 946 -2.59 -34.67 16.11
CA LEU A 946 -2.05 -33.54 15.36
C LEU A 946 -2.47 -33.57 13.89
N MET A 947 -2.36 -34.72 13.23
CA MET A 947 -2.75 -34.86 11.82
C MET A 947 -4.26 -34.70 11.62
N GLN A 948 -5.09 -35.24 12.52
CA GLN A 948 -6.54 -35.03 12.48
C GLN A 948 -6.90 -33.55 12.62
N CYS A 949 -6.26 -32.85 13.55
CA CYS A 949 -6.39 -31.41 13.75
C CYS A 949 -6.01 -30.63 12.48
N ALA A 950 -4.88 -30.97 11.85
CA ALA A 950 -4.42 -30.35 10.61
C ALA A 950 -5.38 -30.59 9.44
N ILE A 951 -5.95 -31.80 9.32
CA ILE A 951 -6.96 -32.13 8.30
C ILE A 951 -8.23 -31.29 8.48
N THR A 952 -8.71 -31.13 9.71
CA THR A 952 -9.86 -30.26 10.01
C THR A 952 -9.56 -28.80 9.64
N ALA A 953 -8.35 -28.33 9.93
CA ALA A 953 -7.92 -26.97 9.60
C ALA A 953 -7.94 -26.66 8.09
N LEU A 954 -7.79 -27.67 7.22
CA LEU A 954 -7.91 -27.52 5.75
C LEU A 954 -9.33 -27.14 5.28
N SER A 955 -10.32 -27.22 6.15
CA SER A 955 -11.74 -26.91 5.87
C SER A 955 -12.21 -25.57 6.46
N LEU A 956 -11.32 -24.82 7.13
CA LEU A 956 -11.64 -23.53 7.74
C LEU A 956 -11.87 -22.43 6.70
N GLN A 957 -12.62 -21.38 7.08
CA GLN A 957 -12.83 -20.21 6.23
C GLN A 957 -11.71 -19.17 6.38
N GLU A 958 -10.91 -19.29 7.44
CA GLU A 958 -9.85 -18.37 7.79
C GLU A 958 -8.56 -18.69 7.01
N ARG A 959 -8.24 -17.82 6.05
CA ARG A 959 -7.14 -18.00 5.08
C ARG A 959 -5.81 -18.39 5.74
N TYR A 960 -5.37 -17.64 6.74
CA TYR A 960 -4.02 -17.80 7.30
C TYR A 960 -3.84 -19.10 8.08
N SER A 961 -4.86 -19.53 8.83
CA SER A 961 -4.86 -20.78 9.58
C SER A 961 -4.77 -22.00 8.64
N LEU A 962 -5.53 -21.97 7.54
CA LEU A 962 -5.51 -23.02 6.51
C LEU A 962 -4.15 -23.10 5.80
N VAL A 963 -3.58 -21.95 5.44
CA VAL A 963 -2.26 -21.85 4.80
C VAL A 963 -1.18 -22.44 5.72
N ALA A 964 -1.18 -22.08 7.01
CA ALA A 964 -0.23 -22.60 7.98
C ALA A 964 -0.33 -24.13 8.11
N ALA A 965 -1.54 -24.69 8.21
CA ALA A 965 -1.75 -26.14 8.25
C ALA A 965 -1.29 -26.84 6.95
N SER A 966 -1.56 -26.24 5.79
CA SER A 966 -1.14 -26.76 4.48
C SER A 966 0.38 -26.84 4.34
N ASN A 967 1.08 -25.78 4.78
CA ASN A 967 2.53 -25.73 4.79
C ASN A 967 3.12 -26.81 5.70
N PHE A 968 2.63 -26.89 6.95
CA PHE A 968 3.06 -27.92 7.90
C PHE A 968 2.93 -29.34 7.36
N ILE A 969 1.75 -29.69 6.81
CA ILE A 969 1.51 -31.03 6.24
C ILE A 969 2.50 -31.32 5.11
N SER A 970 2.69 -30.36 4.21
CA SER A 970 3.57 -30.51 3.05
C SER A 970 5.03 -30.66 3.49
N THR A 971 5.50 -29.82 4.41
CA THR A 971 6.84 -29.89 5.00
C THR A 971 7.07 -31.21 5.71
N LEU A 972 6.16 -31.66 6.58
CA LEU A 972 6.32 -32.91 7.32
C LEU A 972 6.46 -34.11 6.37
N ILE A 973 5.57 -34.24 5.38
CA ILE A 973 5.62 -35.34 4.41
C ILE A 973 6.91 -35.26 3.57
N HIS A 974 7.28 -34.05 3.14
CA HIS A 974 8.45 -33.84 2.31
C HIS A 974 9.76 -34.16 3.06
N ARG A 975 9.95 -33.61 4.26
CA ARG A 975 11.17 -33.80 5.06
C ARG A 975 11.33 -35.25 5.51
N SER A 976 10.24 -35.92 5.90
CA SER A 976 10.26 -37.35 6.20
C SER A 976 10.55 -38.25 4.99
N ALA A 977 10.42 -37.72 3.76
CA ALA A 977 10.78 -38.42 2.53
C ALA A 977 12.23 -38.14 2.07
N LEU A 978 12.93 -37.17 2.66
CA LEU A 978 14.32 -36.86 2.33
C LEU A 978 15.32 -37.63 3.20
N THR A 979 14.91 -38.04 4.40
CA THR A 979 15.76 -38.76 5.35
C THR A 979 15.44 -40.26 5.27
N ASP A 980 16.40 -41.07 4.82
CA ASP A 980 16.21 -42.51 4.62
C ASP A 980 15.77 -43.25 5.91
N GLU A 981 16.29 -42.85 7.07
CA GLU A 981 15.93 -43.43 8.38
C GLU A 981 14.46 -43.21 8.77
N LEU A 982 13.83 -42.14 8.26
CA LEU A 982 12.43 -41.80 8.56
C LEU A 982 11.43 -42.39 7.56
N MET A 983 11.92 -43.06 6.51
CA MET A 983 11.09 -43.60 5.44
C MET A 983 10.01 -44.59 5.93
N PRO A 984 10.29 -45.53 6.87
CA PRO A 984 9.26 -46.42 7.42
C PRO A 984 8.15 -45.65 8.17
N HIS A 985 8.53 -44.62 8.93
CA HIS A 985 7.60 -43.77 9.67
C HIS A 985 6.73 -42.93 8.74
N LYS A 986 7.29 -42.39 7.65
CA LYS A 986 6.53 -41.73 6.58
C LYS A 986 5.49 -42.66 5.98
N CYS A 987 5.87 -43.89 5.63
CA CYS A 987 4.94 -44.86 5.05
C CYS A 987 3.75 -45.14 5.97
N ALA A 988 3.98 -45.31 7.28
CA ALA A 988 2.92 -45.46 8.26
C ALA A 988 2.01 -44.22 8.37
N LEU A 989 2.59 -43.01 8.39
CA LEU A 989 1.85 -41.74 8.44
C LEU A 989 0.91 -41.59 7.22
N VAL A 990 1.46 -41.82 6.03
CA VAL A 990 0.73 -41.72 4.75
C VAL A 990 -0.36 -42.78 4.66
N ALA A 991 -0.09 -44.03 5.05
CA ALA A 991 -1.08 -45.10 5.04
C ALA A 991 -2.29 -44.78 5.94
N ARG A 992 -2.05 -44.12 7.09
CA ARG A 992 -3.08 -43.79 8.07
C ARG A 992 -3.91 -42.56 7.73
N HIS A 993 -3.27 -41.48 7.28
CA HIS A 993 -3.92 -40.16 7.11
C HIS A 993 -4.10 -39.73 5.65
N GLY A 994 -3.45 -40.40 4.69
CA GLY A 994 -3.41 -40.00 3.28
C GLY A 994 -4.78 -39.92 2.61
N ARG A 995 -5.69 -40.87 2.90
CA ARG A 995 -7.07 -40.86 2.40
C ARG A 995 -7.86 -39.64 2.87
N ALA A 996 -7.73 -39.30 4.16
CA ALA A 996 -8.44 -38.16 4.75
C ALA A 996 -7.91 -36.82 4.24
N LEU A 997 -6.58 -36.69 4.09
CA LEU A 997 -5.94 -35.52 3.48
C LEU A 997 -6.40 -35.30 2.04
N MET A 998 -6.38 -36.35 1.22
CA MET A 998 -6.87 -36.29 -0.16
C MET A 998 -8.33 -35.81 -0.20
N ARG A 999 -9.17 -36.30 0.71
CA ARG A 999 -10.57 -35.86 0.81
C ARG A 999 -10.71 -34.38 1.14
N ALA A 1000 -10.03 -33.90 2.17
CA ALA A 1000 -10.09 -32.50 2.58
C ALA A 1000 -9.64 -31.55 1.46
N VAL A 1001 -8.55 -31.89 0.75
CA VAL A 1001 -8.05 -31.09 -0.39
C VAL A 1001 -9.07 -31.01 -1.53
N LEU A 1002 -9.65 -32.14 -1.93
CA LEU A 1002 -10.61 -32.19 -3.04
C LEU A 1002 -11.93 -31.48 -2.70
N GLN A 1003 -12.40 -31.62 -1.46
CA GLN A 1003 -13.55 -30.87 -0.96
C GLN A 1003 -13.25 -29.36 -0.87
N GLY A 1004 -12.00 -29.00 -0.54
CA GLY A 1004 -11.49 -27.64 -0.61
C GLY A 1004 -11.64 -27.03 -2.01
N PHE A 1005 -11.28 -27.76 -3.06
CA PHE A 1005 -11.50 -27.32 -4.45
C PHE A 1005 -12.99 -27.17 -4.79
N ALA A 1006 -13.83 -28.07 -4.30
CA ALA A 1006 -15.29 -28.05 -4.52
C ALA A 1006 -16.04 -26.91 -3.83
N GLY A 1007 -15.37 -26.10 -2.99
CA GLY A 1007 -15.96 -24.88 -2.43
C GLY A 1007 -16.01 -24.81 -0.90
N ILE A 1008 -15.54 -25.84 -0.17
CA ILE A 1008 -15.38 -25.70 1.29
C ILE A 1008 -14.37 -24.59 1.60
N ALA A 1009 -13.18 -24.65 1.02
CA ALA A 1009 -12.10 -23.73 1.36
C ALA A 1009 -12.25 -22.38 0.62
N PRO A 1010 -11.77 -21.26 1.19
CA PRO A 1010 -11.68 -20.00 0.48
C PRO A 1010 -10.84 -20.12 -0.80
N ARG A 1011 -11.23 -19.40 -1.84
CA ARG A 1011 -10.53 -19.44 -3.14
C ARG A 1011 -9.06 -19.02 -3.05
N SER A 1012 -8.75 -18.06 -2.17
CA SER A 1012 -7.40 -17.55 -1.96
C SER A 1012 -6.39 -18.60 -1.48
N VAL A 1013 -6.85 -19.77 -1.02
CA VAL A 1013 -6.00 -20.85 -0.48
C VAL A 1013 -5.85 -22.03 -1.45
N VAL A 1014 -6.53 -21.98 -2.60
CA VAL A 1014 -6.42 -23.00 -3.66
C VAL A 1014 -4.95 -23.27 -4.05
N PRO A 1015 -4.06 -22.26 -4.21
CA PRO A 1015 -2.64 -22.52 -4.49
C PRO A 1015 -1.95 -23.41 -3.45
N ASN A 1016 -2.25 -23.24 -2.16
CA ASN A 1016 -1.67 -24.04 -1.08
C ASN A 1016 -2.22 -25.46 -1.06
N LEU A 1017 -3.52 -25.64 -1.32
CA LEU A 1017 -4.13 -26.96 -1.46
C LEU A 1017 -3.56 -27.73 -2.67
N ILE A 1018 -3.19 -27.03 -3.74
CA ILE A 1018 -2.49 -27.60 -4.90
C ILE A 1018 -1.09 -28.10 -4.51
N GLU A 1019 -0.39 -27.39 -3.63
CA GLU A 1019 0.93 -27.83 -3.13
C GLU A 1019 0.81 -29.08 -2.25
N VAL A 1020 -0.20 -29.13 -1.37
CA VAL A 1020 -0.50 -30.35 -0.59
C VAL A 1020 -0.83 -31.52 -1.53
N LEU A 1021 -1.66 -31.30 -2.55
CA LEU A 1021 -1.96 -32.32 -3.56
C LEU A 1021 -0.69 -32.78 -4.28
N GLY A 1022 0.16 -31.85 -4.72
CA GLY A 1022 1.42 -32.14 -5.38
C GLY A 1022 2.38 -32.95 -4.49
N THR A 1023 2.42 -32.63 -3.20
CA THR A 1023 3.23 -33.34 -2.20
C THR A 1023 2.71 -34.77 -2.00
N LEU A 1024 1.39 -34.95 -1.87
CA LEU A 1024 0.77 -36.29 -1.82
C LEU A 1024 1.09 -37.07 -3.09
N MET A 1025 0.90 -36.49 -4.27
CA MET A 1025 1.13 -37.22 -5.52
C MET A 1025 2.58 -37.61 -5.76
N SER A 1026 3.54 -36.76 -5.35
CA SER A 1026 4.97 -36.99 -5.58
C SER A 1026 5.67 -37.81 -4.50
N ARG A 1027 5.24 -37.70 -3.23
CA ARG A 1027 5.94 -38.28 -2.06
C ARG A 1027 5.15 -39.36 -1.33
N ALA A 1028 3.82 -39.45 -1.52
CA ALA A 1028 2.99 -40.52 -0.95
C ALA A 1028 2.95 -41.77 -1.86
N GLY A 1029 3.22 -41.65 -3.16
CA GLY A 1029 3.04 -42.71 -4.16
C GLY A 1029 4.14 -43.78 -4.27
N THR A 1030 5.15 -43.81 -3.39
CA THR A 1030 6.28 -44.77 -3.47
C THR A 1030 6.12 -46.04 -2.62
N SER A 1031 5.02 -46.21 -1.90
CA SER A 1031 4.78 -47.43 -1.09
C SER A 1031 4.35 -48.60 -1.98
N VAL A 1032 5.33 -49.28 -2.58
CA VAL A 1032 5.13 -50.55 -3.32
C VAL A 1032 4.98 -51.75 -2.37
N GLU A 1033 5.15 -51.59 -1.05
CA GLU A 1033 5.35 -52.74 -0.14
C GLU A 1033 4.22 -53.05 0.85
N THR A 1034 3.07 -52.37 0.80
CA THR A 1034 1.90 -52.74 1.62
C THR A 1034 0.66 -52.88 0.77
N ASN A 1035 0.29 -54.13 0.43
CA ASN A 1035 -0.85 -54.49 -0.42
C ASN A 1035 -2.23 -53.98 0.05
N ASP A 1036 -2.34 -53.38 1.24
CA ASP A 1036 -3.62 -52.94 1.83
C ASP A 1036 -3.87 -51.42 1.80
N SER A 1037 -2.89 -50.58 1.45
CA SER A 1037 -3.07 -49.12 1.38
C SER A 1037 -2.98 -48.65 -0.08
N GLY A 1038 -4.14 -48.45 -0.71
CA GLY A 1038 -4.25 -48.04 -2.13
C GLY A 1038 -3.41 -46.81 -2.50
N THR A 1039 -3.15 -46.60 -3.79
CA THR A 1039 -2.31 -45.48 -4.27
C THR A 1039 -2.99 -44.11 -4.10
N ALA A 1040 -2.23 -43.01 -4.07
CA ALA A 1040 -2.78 -41.65 -4.02
C ALA A 1040 -3.76 -41.36 -5.19
N SER A 1041 -3.55 -42.00 -6.34
CA SER A 1041 -4.48 -41.94 -7.48
C SER A 1041 -5.79 -42.67 -7.21
N GLU A 1042 -5.79 -43.76 -6.45
CA GLU A 1042 -7.01 -44.48 -6.07
C GLU A 1042 -7.83 -43.66 -5.09
N TRP A 1043 -7.20 -43.06 -4.06
CA TRP A 1043 -7.92 -42.22 -3.09
C TRP A 1043 -8.61 -41.02 -3.73
N MET A 1044 -7.98 -40.43 -4.76
CA MET A 1044 -8.58 -39.35 -5.54
C MET A 1044 -9.85 -39.80 -6.27
N LYS A 1045 -9.80 -40.96 -6.94
CA LYS A 1045 -10.96 -41.52 -7.65
C LYS A 1045 -12.05 -41.91 -6.66
N GLU A 1046 -11.71 -42.63 -5.60
CA GLU A 1046 -12.63 -43.02 -4.53
C GLU A 1046 -13.38 -41.82 -3.95
N THR A 1047 -12.67 -40.70 -3.73
CA THR A 1047 -13.30 -39.51 -3.16
C THR A 1047 -14.20 -38.77 -4.16
N LEU A 1048 -13.74 -38.53 -5.39
CA LEU A 1048 -14.49 -37.73 -6.37
C LEU A 1048 -15.80 -38.40 -6.83
N TYR A 1049 -15.82 -39.74 -6.83
CA TYR A 1049 -16.97 -40.55 -7.22
C TYR A 1049 -17.76 -41.10 -6.01
N SER A 1050 -17.38 -40.74 -4.78
CA SER A 1050 -18.14 -41.10 -3.59
C SER A 1050 -19.50 -40.41 -3.57
N PRO A 1051 -20.58 -41.09 -3.14
CA PRO A 1051 -21.89 -40.47 -2.93
C PRO A 1051 -21.87 -39.41 -1.82
N ASP A 1052 -20.89 -39.47 -0.91
CA ASP A 1052 -20.70 -38.54 0.21
C ASP A 1052 -19.84 -37.32 -0.17
N PHE A 1053 -19.49 -37.17 -1.45
CA PHE A 1053 -18.76 -36.00 -1.94
C PHE A 1053 -19.67 -34.77 -1.98
N ILE A 1054 -19.11 -33.60 -1.67
CA ILE A 1054 -19.87 -32.35 -1.61
C ILE A 1054 -20.48 -32.00 -2.96
N GLN A 1055 -21.70 -31.45 -2.91
CA GLN A 1055 -22.42 -30.99 -4.09
C GLN A 1055 -21.58 -29.94 -4.83
N SER A 1056 -21.08 -30.33 -5.99
CA SER A 1056 -20.28 -29.48 -6.89
C SER A 1056 -20.99 -29.38 -8.23
N LYS A 1057 -20.72 -28.30 -8.95
CA LYS A 1057 -21.27 -28.07 -10.30
C LYS A 1057 -20.51 -28.82 -11.40
N ALA A 1058 -19.44 -29.55 -11.04
CA ALA A 1058 -18.64 -30.32 -11.98
C ALA A 1058 -19.36 -31.61 -12.43
N SER A 1059 -19.40 -31.83 -13.75
CA SER A 1059 -19.94 -33.05 -14.35
C SER A 1059 -19.01 -34.26 -14.14
N VAL A 1060 -19.49 -35.46 -14.47
CA VAL A 1060 -18.66 -36.68 -14.47
C VAL A 1060 -17.48 -36.54 -15.45
N GLU A 1061 -17.70 -35.91 -16.61
CA GLU A 1061 -16.66 -35.67 -17.62
C GLU A 1061 -15.57 -34.70 -17.11
N ASP A 1062 -15.96 -33.67 -16.37
CA ASP A 1062 -15.02 -32.72 -15.76
C ASP A 1062 -14.13 -33.38 -14.70
N LYS A 1063 -14.73 -34.29 -13.90
CA LYS A 1063 -13.99 -35.09 -12.90
C LYS A 1063 -13.00 -36.04 -13.58
N GLU A 1064 -13.39 -36.70 -14.67
CA GLU A 1064 -12.49 -37.57 -15.45
C GLU A 1064 -11.32 -36.80 -16.06
N LYS A 1065 -11.61 -35.63 -16.65
CA LYS A 1065 -10.59 -34.73 -17.23
C LYS A 1065 -9.59 -34.27 -16.16
N PHE A 1066 -10.09 -33.88 -14.98
CA PHE A 1066 -9.25 -33.51 -13.85
C PHE A 1066 -8.34 -34.67 -13.41
N VAL A 1067 -8.89 -35.86 -13.15
CA VAL A 1067 -8.12 -37.05 -12.74
C VAL A 1067 -7.04 -37.39 -13.77
N LYS A 1068 -7.38 -37.37 -15.07
CA LYS A 1068 -6.42 -37.64 -16.16
C LYS A 1068 -5.30 -36.59 -16.20
N GLY A 1069 -5.63 -35.32 -15.97
CA GLY A 1069 -4.67 -34.21 -15.91
C GLY A 1069 -3.67 -34.34 -14.77
N ILE A 1070 -4.10 -34.83 -13.60
CA ILE A 1070 -3.24 -34.99 -12.42
C ILE A 1070 -2.41 -36.28 -12.50
N VAL A 1071 -3.03 -37.43 -12.77
CA VAL A 1071 -2.37 -38.75 -12.76
C VAL A 1071 -1.37 -38.89 -13.92
N GLY A 1072 -1.64 -38.25 -15.06
CA GLY A 1072 -0.74 -38.22 -16.21
C GLY A 1072 0.41 -37.22 -16.11
N SER A 1073 0.44 -36.39 -15.06
CA SER A 1073 1.45 -35.32 -14.90
C SER A 1073 2.53 -35.70 -13.89
N ARG A 1074 3.80 -35.47 -14.28
CA ARG A 1074 4.95 -35.46 -13.36
C ARG A 1074 5.40 -34.06 -12.97
N SER A 1075 4.68 -33.02 -13.42
CA SER A 1075 5.04 -31.61 -13.25
C SER A 1075 4.01 -30.88 -12.38
N LEU A 1076 4.49 -30.19 -11.33
CA LEU A 1076 3.67 -29.34 -10.46
C LEU A 1076 2.91 -28.25 -11.24
N ARG A 1077 3.49 -27.72 -12.32
CA ARG A 1077 2.84 -26.70 -13.17
C ARG A 1077 1.55 -27.21 -13.79
N ARG A 1078 1.60 -28.39 -14.41
CA ARG A 1078 0.41 -29.02 -15.02
C ARG A 1078 -0.62 -29.44 -13.96
N THR A 1079 -0.16 -29.87 -12.78
CA THR A 1079 -1.03 -30.16 -11.63
C THR A 1079 -1.78 -28.90 -11.19
N ARG A 1080 -1.10 -27.75 -11.15
CA ARG A 1080 -1.69 -26.45 -10.84
C ARG A 1080 -2.73 -26.03 -11.88
N ASP A 1081 -2.40 -26.11 -13.17
CA ASP A 1081 -3.32 -25.75 -14.26
C ASP A 1081 -4.62 -26.58 -14.21
N ALA A 1082 -4.48 -27.91 -14.06
CA ALA A 1082 -5.62 -28.83 -13.98
C ALA A 1082 -6.49 -28.60 -12.74
N ALA A 1083 -5.87 -28.34 -11.58
CA ALA A 1083 -6.59 -28.07 -10.33
C ALA A 1083 -7.29 -26.71 -10.32
N ASN A 1084 -6.66 -25.68 -10.91
CA ASN A 1084 -7.30 -24.36 -11.08
C ASN A 1084 -8.53 -24.47 -12.00
N GLN A 1085 -8.40 -25.16 -13.14
CA GLN A 1085 -9.53 -25.39 -14.04
C GLN A 1085 -10.67 -26.15 -13.35
N PHE A 1086 -10.35 -27.24 -12.64
CA PHE A 1086 -11.35 -28.01 -11.91
C PHE A 1086 -12.04 -27.20 -10.81
N THR A 1087 -11.29 -26.38 -10.06
CA THR A 1087 -11.84 -25.52 -9.00
C THR A 1087 -12.85 -24.51 -9.54
N LEU A 1088 -12.57 -23.92 -10.71
CA LEU A 1088 -13.49 -22.98 -11.37
C LEU A 1088 -14.81 -23.66 -11.75
N VAL A 1089 -14.72 -24.85 -12.35
CA VAL A 1089 -15.90 -25.63 -12.76
C VAL A 1089 -16.68 -26.13 -11.55
N ALA A 1090 -16.00 -26.70 -10.54
CA ALA A 1090 -16.62 -27.29 -9.36
C ALA A 1090 -17.42 -26.26 -8.54
N ARG A 1091 -16.97 -25.00 -8.52
CA ARG A 1091 -17.66 -23.86 -7.87
C ARG A 1091 -18.66 -23.15 -8.79
N GLY A 1092 -18.67 -23.47 -10.09
CA GLY A 1092 -19.45 -22.78 -11.12
C GLY A 1092 -19.07 -21.32 -11.30
N LEU A 1093 -17.77 -21.04 -11.17
CA LEU A 1093 -17.15 -19.74 -11.41
C LEU A 1093 -16.44 -19.69 -12.77
N GLU A 1094 -16.70 -20.69 -13.61
CA GLU A 1094 -16.17 -20.77 -14.96
C GLU A 1094 -16.53 -19.47 -15.71
N GLY A 1095 -15.51 -18.82 -16.27
CA GLY A 1095 -15.63 -17.61 -17.07
C GLY A 1095 -15.95 -16.29 -16.34
N SER A 1096 -16.12 -16.27 -15.01
CA SER A 1096 -16.14 -15.03 -14.20
C SER A 1096 -14.87 -14.18 -14.42
N ASN A 1097 -14.94 -12.85 -14.26
CA ASN A 1097 -13.75 -11.96 -14.31
C ASN A 1097 -12.64 -12.45 -13.37
N PHE A 1098 -13.03 -13.03 -12.24
CA PHE A 1098 -12.11 -13.62 -11.29
C PHE A 1098 -11.48 -14.92 -11.81
N GLY A 1099 -12.19 -15.73 -12.60
CA GLY A 1099 -11.67 -16.94 -13.26
C GLY A 1099 -10.46 -16.66 -14.16
N TYR A 1100 -10.46 -15.54 -14.88
CA TYR A 1100 -9.33 -15.09 -15.70
C TYR A 1100 -8.09 -14.74 -14.86
N ALA A 1101 -8.25 -13.99 -13.76
CA ALA A 1101 -7.15 -13.57 -12.89
C ALA A 1101 -6.39 -14.72 -12.19
N SER A 1102 -6.99 -15.91 -12.06
CA SER A 1102 -6.32 -17.10 -11.47
C SER A 1102 -5.69 -18.04 -12.48
N VAL A 1103 -5.93 -17.84 -13.78
CA VAL A 1103 -5.34 -18.63 -14.87
C VAL A 1103 -4.19 -17.87 -15.53
N THR A 1104 -4.14 -16.53 -15.39
CA THR A 1104 -3.08 -15.66 -15.94
C THR A 1104 -1.99 -15.25 -14.93
N MET A 1105 -2.00 -15.78 -13.69
CA MET A 1105 -0.90 -15.63 -12.71
C MET A 1105 -0.07 -16.90 -12.56
#